data_AF-A0A2N5ULL8-F1
#
_entry.id   AF-A0A2N5ULL8-F1
#
_cell.length_a   1.000
_cell.length_b   1.000
_cell.length_c   1.000
_cell.angle_alpha   90.00
_cell.angle_beta   90.00
_cell.angle_gamma   90.00
#
_symmetry.space_group_name_H-M   'P 1'
#
loop_
_entity.id
_entity.type
_entity.pdbx_description
1 polymer ?
#
loop_
_entity_poly.entity_id
_entity_poly.type
_entity_poly.pdbx_seq_one_letter_code
_entity_poly.pdbx_strand_id
1 'polypeptide(L)'
;MRDDDIQETMYPDDDDDDDPDQSETEDDCIWVNLAPEIANPIDTAIQSRIEQHRREAAQFNATSVIRALHPTYMALKNRTKNWTGPDADKSFVNCRCLPSDLTHRMVDLIDIMSQYRQNLAFCGCTHDAVRLLQQGYLPGSPLRPQTAFSMRLLIFHNELWKQCHVGAMPFTLALTAWLEPRSERLFAKNTLHARDLRKPFSAAVDIFCQLGDTTDNVIMDALSLNEQQRLAYNACPACFGPEPPNSDQYPDETQNRLIVCLDGNFQHRHHSKASREETIWTPRIFIKQSEVDQMAVDIRMAELREKPPAQADKCTDSHKTADDKRNESTWKGKFSNAVQRRLEARTEMAELIDKPNPYSRSGHNYTRGFFARQWKNQRKFHLEHTAEENERLRLIQLYKDEAILELLRKRLAGPEVFLAAEDQLEDLLNNIARSTEELKKESEELHRTSSSCEGAQRDEEQRLLLLLWGAKSDLFTHAVNLHTERQPVVHARTIGARLGTKLKEKIFKAIQARRPAICRSIVAFNKCYNKYVSKFPTQSLADFDGDLTYKVFASLHLDNKFWNNGFYFHSKAPWAVDPDVRAGISAMLILDRIQEEFQLIAQELTRAVGWAITHHTHLVSFQEYIKGRYDLLGQNLPSDEEERRVPLDHIDNMDLGGDSQRHKMKLILHELVDRTAEHENQMENWSNDVVWLWDRCQLAPNKPNITAWLQVLSAIRRNRENANRAYMDDDVEEAILKDDAGEEANDEWINEQDLTDLQVNVDDN
;
A
#
# COMPACT_ATOMS: atom_id res chain seq x y z
N MET A 1 -4.50 54.09 -25.94
CA MET A 1 -3.20 54.77 -25.78
C MET A 1 -2.80 54.64 -24.32
N ARG A 2 -1.73 53.86 -24.10
CA ARG A 2 -1.20 53.23 -22.87
C ARG A 2 -1.46 51.73 -22.85
N ASP A 3 -0.58 51.10 -23.61
CA ASP A 3 -0.15 49.70 -23.58
C ASP A 3 0.46 49.38 -22.22
N ASP A 4 0.12 48.22 -21.67
CA ASP A 4 0.99 47.46 -20.76
C ASP A 4 0.84 45.98 -21.15
N ASP A 5 1.79 45.54 -21.98
CA ASP A 5 2.02 44.17 -22.41
C ASP A 5 2.39 43.28 -21.22
N ILE A 6 1.56 42.31 -20.90
CA ILE A 6 1.94 41.16 -20.06
C ILE A 6 2.42 40.06 -21.01
N GLN A 7 3.73 39.94 -21.16
CA GLN A 7 4.38 38.85 -21.89
C GLN A 7 4.10 37.50 -21.22
N GLU A 8 3.29 36.68 -21.90
CA GLU A 8 3.23 35.22 -21.75
C GLU A 8 4.63 34.64 -21.99
N THR A 9 5.21 33.96 -21.00
CA THR A 9 6.50 33.27 -21.14
C THR A 9 6.30 31.78 -21.39
N MET A 10 7.00 31.31 -22.42
CA MET A 10 7.08 29.95 -22.96
C MET A 10 7.27 28.86 -21.90
N TYR A 11 6.55 27.75 -22.07
CA TYR A 11 6.95 26.46 -21.53
C TYR A 11 8.23 25.99 -22.27
N PRO A 12 9.28 25.49 -21.59
CA PRO A 12 10.29 24.68 -22.25
C PRO A 12 9.71 23.28 -22.51
N ASP A 13 9.77 22.86 -23.78
CA ASP A 13 9.62 21.47 -24.19
C ASP A 13 10.88 20.71 -23.75
N ASP A 14 10.76 19.86 -22.73
CA ASP A 14 11.77 18.86 -22.38
C ASP A 14 11.38 17.55 -23.10
N ASP A 15 11.94 17.35 -24.30
CA ASP A 15 11.93 16.11 -25.07
C ASP A 15 13.02 15.17 -24.52
N ASP A 16 12.64 14.18 -23.71
CA ASP A 16 13.48 13.01 -23.38
C ASP A 16 12.85 11.76 -24.01
N ASP A 17 13.07 11.57 -25.32
CA ASP A 17 12.79 10.32 -26.06
C ASP A 17 14.10 9.53 -26.23
N ASP A 18 14.31 8.50 -25.41
CA ASP A 18 15.34 7.47 -25.62
C ASP A 18 14.79 6.39 -26.58
N ASP A 19 15.17 6.45 -27.86
CA ASP A 19 15.04 5.34 -28.82
C ASP A 19 16.43 4.74 -29.14
N PRO A 20 16.67 3.42 -29.00
CA PRO A 20 18.00 2.84 -29.15
C PRO A 20 18.15 2.12 -30.50
N ASP A 21 18.65 2.79 -31.53
CA ASP A 21 19.55 2.16 -32.52
C ASP A 21 20.09 3.17 -33.54
N GLN A 22 21.40 3.41 -33.52
CA GLN A 22 22.22 3.55 -34.72
C GLN A 22 23.72 3.61 -34.40
N SER A 23 24.47 2.81 -35.16
CA SER A 23 25.90 2.59 -35.13
C SER A 23 26.73 3.69 -35.79
N GLU A 24 28.03 3.73 -35.45
CA GLU A 24 29.16 4.43 -36.11
C GLU A 24 29.23 5.95 -35.81
N THR A 25 30.35 6.60 -35.47
CA THR A 25 31.80 6.35 -35.60
C THR A 25 32.51 7.25 -34.59
N GLU A 26 33.68 6.83 -34.12
CA GLU A 26 34.57 7.61 -33.25
C GLU A 26 35.03 8.90 -33.95
N ASP A 27 34.76 10.06 -33.34
CA ASP A 27 35.46 11.31 -33.66
C ASP A 27 35.80 12.05 -32.35
N ASP A 28 37.09 12.27 -32.13
CA ASP A 28 37.69 12.86 -30.94
C ASP A 28 37.26 14.34 -30.79
N CYS A 29 36.24 14.59 -29.96
CA CYS A 29 35.90 15.93 -29.49
C CYS A 29 36.38 16.14 -28.05
N ILE A 30 37.35 17.04 -27.90
CA ILE A 30 37.91 17.51 -26.62
C ILE A 30 36.78 18.18 -25.80
N TRP A 31 36.30 17.49 -24.77
CA TRP A 31 35.33 18.03 -23.81
C TRP A 31 35.99 19.11 -22.95
N VAL A 32 35.73 20.38 -23.27
CA VAL A 32 35.99 21.48 -22.35
C VAL A 32 34.85 21.50 -21.33
N ASN A 33 35.13 21.02 -20.12
CA ASN A 33 34.22 21.13 -18.98
C ASN A 33 34.01 22.62 -18.63
N LEU A 34 32.94 23.23 -19.12
CA LEU A 34 32.41 24.46 -18.55
C LEU A 34 31.95 24.15 -17.13
N ALA A 35 32.54 24.80 -16.13
CA ALA A 35 32.15 24.63 -14.74
C ALA A 35 30.64 24.93 -14.59
N PRO A 36 29.87 24.09 -13.86
CA PRO A 36 28.45 24.32 -13.67
C PRO A 36 28.24 25.68 -12.99
N GLU A 37 27.42 26.53 -13.58
CA GLU A 37 26.97 27.78 -12.96
C GLU A 37 26.37 27.44 -11.58
N ILE A 38 27.00 27.96 -10.52
CA ILE A 38 26.49 27.84 -9.16
C ILE A 38 25.25 28.74 -9.10
N ALA A 39 24.06 28.15 -9.22
CA ALA A 39 22.80 28.86 -9.07
C ALA A 39 22.78 29.62 -7.74
N ASN A 40 22.51 30.92 -7.79
CA ASN A 40 22.44 31.77 -6.61
C ASN A 40 21.35 31.23 -5.65
N PRO A 41 21.66 31.02 -4.35
CA PRO A 41 20.68 30.57 -3.36
C PRO A 41 19.42 31.44 -3.29
N ILE A 42 19.55 32.74 -3.60
CA ILE A 42 18.43 33.69 -3.63
C ILE A 42 17.51 33.41 -4.83
N ASP A 43 18.07 33.13 -6.02
CA ASP A 43 17.29 32.82 -7.22
C ASP A 43 16.55 31.49 -7.06
N THR A 44 17.18 30.52 -6.40
CA THR A 44 16.53 29.24 -6.03
C THR A 44 15.37 29.46 -5.05
N ALA A 45 15.53 30.36 -4.08
CA ALA A 45 14.48 30.70 -3.12
C ALA A 45 13.32 31.48 -3.77
N ILE A 46 13.60 32.38 -4.71
CA ILE A 46 12.58 33.10 -5.49
C ILE A 46 11.81 32.13 -6.38
N GLN A 47 12.50 31.24 -7.11
CA GLN A 47 11.85 30.21 -7.92
C GLN A 47 10.98 29.29 -7.07
N SER A 48 11.48 28.84 -5.91
CA SER A 48 10.71 28.03 -4.95
C SER A 48 9.44 28.75 -4.49
N ARG A 49 9.52 30.05 -4.19
CA ARG A 49 8.37 30.84 -3.74
C ARG A 49 7.36 31.17 -4.85
N ILE A 50 7.84 31.44 -6.06
CA ILE A 50 6.97 31.57 -7.25
C ILE A 50 6.22 30.26 -7.49
N GLU A 51 6.94 29.13 -7.40
CA GLU A 51 6.35 27.81 -7.57
C GLU A 51 5.36 27.48 -6.45
N GLN A 52 5.66 27.84 -5.19
CA GLN A 52 4.72 27.74 -4.07
C GLN A 52 3.44 28.54 -4.33
N HIS A 53 3.55 29.82 -4.74
CA HIS A 53 2.38 30.63 -5.04
C HIS A 53 1.59 30.09 -6.25
N ARG A 54 2.26 29.53 -7.25
CA ARG A 54 1.58 28.82 -8.36
C ARG A 54 0.79 27.62 -7.86
N ARG A 55 1.34 26.84 -6.92
CA ARG A 55 0.64 25.70 -6.28
C ARG A 55 -0.57 26.15 -5.48
N GLU A 56 -0.41 27.17 -4.64
CA GLU A 56 -1.49 27.75 -3.83
C GLU A 56 -2.63 28.26 -4.72
N ALA A 57 -2.29 28.97 -5.80
CA ALA A 57 -3.27 29.43 -6.79
C ALA A 57 -3.96 28.26 -7.51
N ALA A 58 -3.22 27.23 -7.92
CA ALA A 58 -3.78 26.04 -8.56
C ALA A 58 -4.76 25.30 -7.64
N GLN A 59 -4.43 25.15 -6.35
CA GLN A 59 -5.32 24.54 -5.36
C GLN A 59 -6.57 25.37 -5.10
N PHE A 60 -6.42 26.69 -4.94
CA PHE A 60 -7.55 27.59 -4.76
C PHE A 60 -8.51 27.49 -5.95
N ASN A 61 -7.96 27.53 -7.17
CA ASN A 61 -8.72 27.40 -8.40
C ASN A 61 -9.39 26.02 -8.52
N ALA A 62 -8.69 24.94 -8.20
CA ALA A 62 -9.25 23.59 -8.20
C ALA A 62 -10.40 23.45 -7.21
N THR A 63 -10.24 23.95 -5.98
CA THR A 63 -11.28 23.92 -4.94
C THR A 63 -12.52 24.69 -5.38
N SER A 64 -12.33 25.88 -5.95
CA SER A 64 -13.42 26.70 -6.48
C SER A 64 -14.18 26.00 -7.62
N VAL A 65 -13.44 25.41 -8.56
CA VAL A 65 -14.01 24.69 -9.71
C VAL A 65 -14.75 23.42 -9.26
N ILE A 66 -14.21 22.64 -8.32
CA ILE A 66 -14.88 21.45 -7.78
C ILE A 66 -16.18 21.84 -7.06
N ARG A 67 -16.18 22.92 -6.27
CA ARG A 67 -17.39 23.43 -5.60
C ARG A 67 -18.50 23.73 -6.61
N ALA A 68 -18.17 24.34 -7.75
CA ALA A 68 -19.14 24.61 -8.81
C ALA A 68 -19.54 23.36 -9.62
N LEU A 69 -18.61 22.42 -9.83
CA LEU A 69 -18.86 21.19 -10.60
C LEU A 69 -19.74 20.20 -9.84
N HIS A 70 -19.53 20.02 -8.54
CA HIS A 70 -20.10 18.91 -7.76
C HIS A 70 -21.64 18.88 -7.76
N PRO A 71 -22.36 19.99 -7.50
CA PRO A 71 -23.81 20.05 -7.65
C PRO A 71 -24.30 19.63 -9.05
N THR A 72 -23.66 20.16 -10.08
CA THR A 72 -24.00 19.87 -11.49
C THR A 72 -23.73 18.40 -11.81
N TYR A 73 -22.64 17.84 -11.28
CA TYR A 73 -22.28 16.44 -11.43
C TYR A 73 -23.34 15.53 -10.82
N MET A 74 -23.78 15.77 -9.58
CA MET A 74 -24.84 14.96 -8.94
C MET A 74 -26.16 15.05 -9.71
N ALA A 75 -26.56 16.25 -10.13
CA ALA A 75 -27.81 16.44 -10.89
C ALA A 75 -27.78 15.71 -12.24
N LEU A 76 -26.68 15.82 -12.99
CA LEU A 76 -26.54 15.18 -14.29
C LEU A 76 -26.32 13.67 -14.18
N LYS A 77 -25.61 13.20 -13.15
CA LYS A 77 -25.49 11.77 -12.84
C LYS A 77 -26.89 11.17 -12.68
N ASN A 78 -27.76 11.80 -11.91
CA ASN A 78 -29.15 11.34 -11.78
C ASN A 78 -29.89 11.37 -13.13
N ARG A 79 -29.93 12.54 -13.79
CA ARG A 79 -30.72 12.74 -15.02
C ARG A 79 -30.33 11.80 -16.16
N THR A 80 -29.03 11.50 -16.28
CA THR A 80 -28.48 10.66 -17.36
C THR A 80 -28.35 9.19 -16.98
N LYS A 81 -28.82 8.78 -15.77
CA LYS A 81 -28.58 7.45 -15.20
C LYS A 81 -27.09 7.09 -15.22
N ASN A 82 -26.27 7.96 -14.64
CA ASN A 82 -24.80 7.91 -14.65
C ASN A 82 -24.24 7.80 -16.08
N TRP A 83 -24.75 8.62 -17.00
CA TRP A 83 -24.42 8.62 -18.43
C TRP A 83 -24.60 7.26 -19.14
N THR A 84 -25.50 6.42 -18.64
CA THR A 84 -25.89 5.14 -19.28
C THR A 84 -27.29 5.18 -19.91
N GLY A 85 -28.10 6.18 -19.58
CA GLY A 85 -29.47 6.34 -20.07
C GLY A 85 -29.59 7.02 -21.43
N PRO A 86 -30.82 7.14 -21.97
CA PRO A 86 -31.09 7.76 -23.28
C PRO A 86 -30.72 9.25 -23.34
N ASP A 87 -30.61 9.90 -22.18
CA ASP A 87 -30.29 11.32 -22.04
C ASP A 87 -28.78 11.60 -21.98
N ALA A 88 -27.92 10.57 -22.08
CA ALA A 88 -26.47 10.70 -21.93
C ALA A 88 -25.81 11.65 -22.95
N ASP A 89 -26.37 11.75 -24.16
CA ASP A 89 -25.85 12.59 -25.25
C ASP A 89 -26.56 13.97 -25.34
N LYS A 90 -27.54 14.24 -24.47
CA LYS A 90 -28.27 15.53 -24.50
C LYS A 90 -27.41 16.64 -23.89
N SER A 91 -27.50 17.83 -24.48
CA SER A 91 -26.94 19.05 -23.89
C SER A 91 -27.88 19.62 -22.84
N PHE A 92 -27.34 19.92 -21.65
CA PHE A 92 -28.04 20.55 -20.54
C PHE A 92 -27.57 21.98 -20.30
N VAL A 93 -26.93 22.58 -21.30
CA VAL A 93 -26.49 23.97 -21.26
C VAL A 93 -27.70 24.89 -21.23
N ASN A 94 -27.90 25.57 -20.10
CA ASN A 94 -28.93 26.60 -19.96
C ASN A 94 -28.25 27.95 -19.73
N CYS A 95 -28.05 28.71 -20.81
CA CYS A 95 -27.41 30.02 -20.77
C CYS A 95 -28.26 31.05 -21.49
N ARG A 96 -28.53 32.17 -20.81
CA ARG A 96 -29.32 33.30 -21.34
C ARG A 96 -28.47 34.53 -21.69
N CYS A 97 -27.14 34.39 -21.71
CA CYS A 97 -26.24 35.48 -22.07
C CYS A 97 -26.42 35.92 -23.52
N LEU A 98 -26.19 37.21 -23.79
CA LEU A 98 -26.24 37.73 -25.14
C LEU A 98 -25.08 37.15 -25.98
N PRO A 99 -25.23 37.01 -27.30
CA PRO A 99 -24.15 36.52 -28.17
C PRO A 99 -22.85 37.34 -28.08
N SER A 100 -22.93 38.62 -27.72
CA SER A 100 -21.78 39.50 -27.48
C SER A 100 -20.94 39.09 -26.27
N ASP A 101 -21.55 38.43 -25.30
CA ASP A 101 -20.93 38.04 -24.02
C ASP A 101 -20.38 36.60 -24.07
N LEU A 102 -20.57 35.93 -25.22
CA LEU A 102 -20.06 34.60 -25.47
C LEU A 102 -18.65 34.67 -26.05
N THR A 103 -17.76 33.87 -25.48
CA THR A 103 -16.43 33.62 -26.03
C THR A 103 -16.40 32.24 -26.66
N HIS A 104 -15.75 32.11 -27.81
CA HIS A 104 -15.65 30.85 -28.53
C HIS A 104 -14.24 30.31 -28.45
N ARG A 105 -14.11 29.00 -28.19
CA ARG A 105 -12.81 28.33 -28.12
C ARG A 105 -12.90 26.93 -28.72
N MET A 106 -11.87 26.56 -29.47
CA MET A 106 -11.67 25.18 -29.94
C MET A 106 -11.26 24.28 -28.77
N VAL A 107 -12.00 23.20 -28.58
CA VAL A 107 -11.75 22.19 -27.55
C VAL A 107 -11.71 20.82 -28.22
N ASP A 108 -10.68 20.04 -27.88
CA ASP A 108 -10.56 18.64 -28.26
C ASP A 108 -11.48 17.80 -27.37
N LEU A 109 -12.49 17.17 -27.96
CA LEU A 109 -13.45 16.31 -27.26
C LEU A 109 -13.14 14.85 -27.57
N ILE A 110 -12.95 14.04 -26.52
CA ILE A 110 -12.59 12.63 -26.62
C ILE A 110 -13.68 11.79 -25.96
N ASP A 111 -14.28 10.87 -26.73
CA ASP A 111 -15.23 9.86 -26.30
C ASP A 111 -14.63 8.45 -26.52
N ILE A 112 -15.32 7.41 -26.07
CA ILE A 112 -15.01 5.99 -26.31
C ILE A 112 -14.99 5.66 -27.80
N MET A 113 -15.88 6.28 -28.59
CA MET A 113 -16.10 5.92 -30.00
C MET A 113 -15.55 6.93 -31.00
N SER A 114 -15.21 8.14 -30.57
CA SER A 114 -14.76 9.22 -31.46
C SER A 114 -13.91 10.25 -30.74
N GLN A 115 -13.00 10.91 -31.48
CA GLN A 115 -12.36 12.17 -31.07
C GLN A 115 -12.53 13.24 -32.15
N TYR A 116 -12.77 14.49 -31.75
CA TYR A 116 -12.85 15.61 -32.69
C TYR A 116 -12.66 16.96 -31.98
N ARG A 117 -12.26 17.98 -32.74
CA ARG A 117 -12.12 19.35 -32.28
C ARG A 117 -13.38 20.16 -32.57
N GLN A 118 -14.01 20.68 -31.53
CA GLN A 118 -15.25 21.45 -31.64
C GLN A 118 -15.07 22.89 -31.17
N ASN A 119 -15.71 23.83 -31.87
CA ASN A 119 -15.78 25.23 -31.44
C ASN A 119 -16.94 25.40 -30.43
N LEU A 120 -16.62 25.55 -29.15
CA LEU A 120 -17.61 25.65 -28.07
C LEU A 120 -17.77 27.09 -27.57
N ALA A 121 -18.99 27.43 -27.15
CA ALA A 121 -19.34 28.73 -26.59
C ALA A 121 -19.30 28.72 -25.05
N PHE A 122 -18.55 29.67 -24.50
CA PHE A 122 -18.36 29.90 -23.07
C PHE A 122 -18.92 31.29 -22.69
N CYS A 123 -19.41 31.45 -21.45
CA CYS A 123 -19.91 32.73 -20.92
C CYS A 123 -19.19 33.03 -19.60
N GLY A 124 -19.19 34.29 -19.16
CA GLY A 124 -18.80 34.62 -17.78
C GLY A 124 -19.81 34.17 -16.71
N CYS A 125 -20.97 33.66 -17.12
CA CYS A 125 -22.08 33.27 -16.24
C CYS A 125 -21.89 31.91 -15.53
N THR A 126 -20.97 31.07 -16.00
CA THR A 126 -20.66 29.77 -15.38
C THR A 126 -19.22 29.38 -15.72
N HIS A 127 -18.61 28.54 -14.89
CA HIS A 127 -17.26 28.04 -15.16
C HIS A 127 -17.20 27.20 -16.45
N ASP A 128 -16.12 27.34 -17.21
CA ASP A 128 -15.86 26.54 -18.43
C ASP A 128 -15.99 25.03 -18.17
N ALA A 129 -15.52 24.58 -17.01
CA ALA A 129 -15.62 23.19 -16.58
C ALA A 129 -17.08 22.73 -16.42
N VAL A 130 -17.93 23.55 -15.78
CA VAL A 130 -19.37 23.27 -15.60
C VAL A 130 -20.07 23.24 -16.96
N ARG A 131 -19.73 24.18 -17.85
CA ARG A 131 -20.25 24.22 -19.22
C ARG A 131 -19.94 22.93 -19.99
N LEU A 132 -18.73 22.37 -19.85
CA LEU A 132 -18.37 21.10 -20.47
C LEU A 132 -19.11 19.93 -19.84
N LEU A 133 -19.27 19.94 -18.51
CA LEU A 133 -19.98 18.87 -17.80
C LEU A 133 -21.47 18.82 -18.21
N GLN A 134 -22.10 19.98 -18.42
CA GLN A 134 -23.45 20.12 -18.99
C GLN A 134 -23.59 19.52 -20.40
N GLN A 135 -22.48 19.32 -21.11
CA GLN A 135 -22.42 18.66 -22.42
C GLN A 135 -21.95 17.21 -22.33
N GLY A 136 -21.75 16.66 -21.12
CA GLY A 136 -21.30 15.28 -20.90
C GLY A 136 -19.79 15.07 -20.89
N TYR A 137 -18.99 16.13 -20.72
CA TYR A 137 -17.52 16.05 -20.72
C TYR A 137 -16.89 16.65 -19.45
N LEU A 138 -15.85 16.01 -18.93
CA LEU A 138 -14.98 16.62 -17.91
C LEU A 138 -13.70 17.16 -18.54
N PRO A 139 -13.25 18.36 -18.13
CA PRO A 139 -12.07 18.98 -18.68
C PRO A 139 -10.78 18.31 -18.20
N GLY A 140 -9.75 18.29 -19.05
CA GLY A 140 -8.37 17.98 -18.67
C GLY A 140 -7.62 19.17 -18.06
N SER A 141 -8.26 20.33 -17.90
CA SER A 141 -7.73 21.46 -17.10
C SER A 141 -8.87 22.33 -16.54
N PRO A 142 -8.76 22.82 -15.29
CA PRO A 142 -9.90 23.38 -14.55
C PRO A 142 -10.35 24.78 -15.03
N LEU A 143 -9.43 25.61 -15.55
CA LEU A 143 -9.74 27.02 -15.86
C LEU A 143 -10.00 27.28 -17.35
N ARG A 144 -9.11 26.81 -18.23
CA ARG A 144 -9.20 27.04 -19.68
C ARG A 144 -8.98 25.72 -20.42
N PRO A 145 -9.98 24.83 -20.43
CA PRO A 145 -9.85 23.52 -21.04
C PRO A 145 -9.62 23.60 -22.55
N GLN A 146 -8.55 22.94 -22.98
CA GLN A 146 -8.26 22.66 -24.39
C GLN A 146 -8.66 21.24 -24.79
N THR A 147 -8.80 20.35 -23.81
CA THR A 147 -9.09 18.94 -23.98
C THR A 147 -10.12 18.53 -22.93
N ALA A 148 -11.13 17.76 -23.32
CA ALA A 148 -12.15 17.25 -22.44
C ALA A 148 -12.53 15.81 -22.81
N PHE A 149 -12.88 15.02 -21.80
CA PHE A 149 -13.15 13.59 -21.93
C PHE A 149 -14.59 13.31 -21.53
N SER A 150 -15.29 12.50 -22.32
CA SER A 150 -16.68 12.16 -22.04
C SER A 150 -16.80 11.45 -20.68
N MET A 151 -17.91 11.68 -19.99
CA MET A 151 -18.20 11.01 -18.72
C MET A 151 -18.24 9.49 -18.87
N ARG A 152 -18.77 8.99 -19.99
CA ARG A 152 -18.79 7.56 -20.31
C ARG A 152 -17.39 6.97 -20.35
N LEU A 153 -16.44 7.65 -20.99
CA LEU A 153 -15.04 7.22 -21.08
C LEU A 153 -14.38 7.16 -19.69
N LEU A 154 -14.62 8.17 -18.85
CA LEU A 154 -14.06 8.20 -17.49
C LEU A 154 -14.66 7.11 -16.60
N ILE A 155 -15.98 6.87 -16.69
CA ILE A 155 -16.67 5.78 -15.98
C ILE A 155 -16.11 4.43 -16.44
N PHE A 156 -15.95 4.22 -17.74
CA PHE A 156 -15.37 2.99 -18.29
C PHE A 156 -13.92 2.76 -17.82
N HIS A 157 -13.08 3.81 -17.86
CA HIS A 157 -11.72 3.75 -17.34
C HIS A 157 -11.69 3.41 -15.85
N ASN A 158 -12.56 4.03 -15.05
CA ASN A 158 -12.65 3.75 -13.61
C ASN A 158 -12.95 2.28 -13.33
N GLU A 159 -13.88 1.68 -14.08
CA GLU A 159 -14.16 0.24 -13.97
C GLU A 159 -12.99 -0.63 -14.42
N LEU A 160 -12.30 -0.27 -15.51
CA LEU A 160 -11.06 -0.97 -15.90
C LEU A 160 -9.95 -0.85 -14.86
N TRP A 161 -9.82 0.29 -14.20
CA TRP A 161 -8.84 0.49 -13.14
C TRP A 161 -9.17 -0.36 -11.91
N LYS A 162 -10.44 -0.42 -11.50
CA LYS A 162 -10.91 -1.27 -10.39
C LYS A 162 -10.64 -2.76 -10.64
N GLN A 163 -10.89 -3.23 -11.87
CA GLN A 163 -10.81 -4.66 -12.20
C GLN A 163 -9.42 -5.11 -12.66
N CYS A 164 -8.69 -4.25 -13.37
CA CYS A 164 -7.44 -4.60 -14.07
C CYS A 164 -6.23 -3.75 -13.66
N HIS A 165 -6.41 -2.70 -12.84
CA HIS A 165 -5.37 -1.75 -12.46
C HIS A 165 -4.66 -1.11 -13.67
N VAL A 166 -5.43 -0.78 -14.72
CA VAL A 166 -4.87 -0.12 -15.91
C VAL A 166 -4.38 1.28 -15.55
N GLY A 167 -3.13 1.60 -15.86
CA GLY A 167 -2.59 2.95 -15.69
C GLY A 167 -3.05 3.89 -16.81
N ALA A 168 -2.99 5.20 -16.56
CA ALA A 168 -3.36 6.23 -17.54
C ALA A 168 -2.59 6.10 -18.87
N MET A 169 -1.28 5.89 -18.82
CA MET A 169 -0.44 5.77 -20.03
C MET A 169 -0.85 4.62 -20.96
N PRO A 170 -0.89 3.33 -20.52
CA PRO A 170 -1.31 2.25 -21.40
C PRO A 170 -2.75 2.43 -21.89
N PHE A 171 -3.64 3.00 -21.06
CA PHE A 171 -5.00 3.30 -21.46
C PHE A 171 -5.06 4.34 -22.58
N THR A 172 -4.38 5.48 -22.46
CA THR A 172 -4.41 6.54 -23.48
C THR A 172 -3.74 6.11 -24.78
N LEU A 173 -2.68 5.30 -24.74
CA LEU A 173 -2.07 4.73 -25.94
C LEU A 173 -3.04 3.82 -26.70
N ALA A 174 -3.73 2.93 -25.96
CA ALA A 174 -4.74 2.06 -26.55
C ALA A 174 -5.92 2.87 -27.11
N LEU A 175 -6.37 3.90 -26.39
CA LEU A 175 -7.43 4.79 -26.81
C LEU A 175 -7.07 5.54 -28.10
N THR A 176 -5.87 6.12 -28.19
CA THR A 176 -5.40 6.79 -29.41
C THR A 176 -5.36 5.83 -30.60
N ALA A 177 -4.77 4.64 -30.43
CA ALA A 177 -4.72 3.62 -31.49
C ALA A 177 -6.12 3.14 -31.91
N TRP A 178 -7.09 3.17 -31.00
CA TRP A 178 -8.48 2.84 -31.26
C TRP A 178 -9.23 3.96 -32.01
N LEU A 179 -9.02 5.22 -31.64
CA LEU A 179 -9.79 6.36 -32.15
C LEU A 179 -9.26 6.91 -33.48
N GLU A 180 -7.94 6.93 -33.71
CA GLU A 180 -7.35 7.51 -34.93
C GLU A 180 -7.86 6.86 -36.23
N PRO A 181 -8.08 5.53 -36.34
CA PRO A 181 -8.66 4.94 -37.55
C PRO A 181 -10.14 5.27 -37.76
N ARG A 182 -10.84 5.75 -36.73
CA ARG A 182 -12.30 5.96 -36.70
C ARG A 182 -12.71 7.42 -36.79
N SER A 183 -11.79 8.33 -36.50
CA SER A 183 -12.05 9.75 -36.33
C SER A 183 -10.80 10.58 -36.66
N GLU A 184 -10.88 11.91 -36.59
CA GLU A 184 -9.74 12.74 -36.97
C GLU A 184 -8.55 12.56 -36.01
N ARG A 185 -7.33 12.70 -36.53
CA ARG A 185 -6.14 12.74 -35.69
C ARG A 185 -6.00 14.13 -35.07
N LEU A 186 -5.91 14.17 -33.74
CA LEU A 186 -5.71 15.42 -33.00
C LEU A 186 -4.21 15.76 -32.93
N PHE A 187 -3.89 17.01 -33.27
CA PHE A 187 -2.52 17.53 -33.25
C PHE A 187 -2.31 18.52 -32.12
N ALA A 188 -1.09 18.53 -31.57
CA ALA A 188 -0.65 19.58 -30.65
C ALA A 188 -0.62 20.95 -31.36
N LYS A 189 -0.88 22.01 -30.59
CA LYS A 189 -1.11 23.35 -31.14
C LYS A 189 0.09 23.79 -31.97
N ASN A 190 -0.16 24.19 -33.22
CA ASN A 190 0.85 24.65 -34.18
C ASN A 190 1.94 23.62 -34.54
N THR A 191 1.68 22.31 -34.35
CA THR A 191 2.63 21.25 -34.71
C THR A 191 1.95 20.13 -35.50
N LEU A 192 2.76 19.28 -36.14
CA LEU A 192 2.31 18.03 -36.76
C LEU A 192 2.41 16.82 -35.80
N HIS A 193 2.83 17.05 -34.55
CA HIS A 193 2.93 16.02 -33.54
C HIS A 193 1.54 15.66 -33.01
N ALA A 194 1.33 14.38 -32.73
CA ALA A 194 0.10 13.92 -32.10
C ALA A 194 -0.08 14.56 -30.73
N ARG A 195 -1.33 14.85 -30.37
CA ARG A 195 -1.68 15.35 -29.04
C ARG A 195 -1.33 14.30 -27.98
N ASP A 196 -0.55 14.67 -26.97
CA ASP A 196 -0.39 13.83 -25.77
C ASP A 196 -1.70 13.87 -24.95
N LEU A 197 -2.40 12.74 -24.92
CA LEU A 197 -3.62 12.57 -24.14
C LEU A 197 -3.35 12.19 -22.69
N ARG A 198 -2.16 11.69 -22.33
CA ARG A 198 -1.87 11.13 -21.00
C ARG A 198 -2.06 12.17 -19.90
N LYS A 199 -1.37 13.31 -20.00
CA LYS A 199 -1.44 14.39 -18.98
C LYS A 199 -2.87 14.94 -18.80
N PRO A 200 -3.58 15.39 -19.86
CA PRO A 200 -4.94 15.89 -19.69
C PRO A 200 -5.93 14.81 -19.25
N PHE A 201 -5.73 13.55 -19.65
CA PHE A 201 -6.56 12.44 -19.19
C PHE A 201 -6.38 12.18 -17.69
N SER A 202 -5.14 12.12 -17.19
CA SER A 202 -4.87 11.99 -15.76
C SER A 202 -5.53 13.11 -14.96
N ALA A 203 -5.43 14.36 -15.41
CA ALA A 203 -6.08 15.48 -14.74
C ALA A 203 -7.61 15.37 -14.72
N ALA A 204 -8.23 14.88 -15.81
CA ALA A 204 -9.67 14.63 -15.85
C ALA A 204 -10.09 13.47 -14.92
N VAL A 205 -9.28 12.42 -14.83
CA VAL A 205 -9.47 11.31 -13.88
C VAL A 205 -9.37 11.83 -12.44
N ASP A 206 -8.42 12.71 -12.13
CA ASP A 206 -8.28 13.28 -10.78
C ASP A 206 -9.51 14.12 -10.39
N ILE A 207 -10.03 14.94 -11.33
CA ILE A 207 -11.28 15.70 -11.12
C ILE A 207 -12.46 14.74 -10.91
N PHE A 208 -12.56 13.68 -11.72
CA PHE A 208 -13.61 12.68 -11.60
C PHE A 208 -13.58 11.96 -10.23
N CYS A 209 -12.40 11.55 -9.77
CA CYS A 209 -12.21 10.96 -8.45
C CYS A 209 -12.61 11.94 -7.34
N GLN A 210 -12.18 13.21 -7.42
CA GLN A 210 -12.53 14.23 -6.44
C GLN A 210 -14.05 14.50 -6.37
N LEU A 211 -14.76 14.44 -7.49
CA LEU A 211 -16.22 14.53 -7.51
C LEU A 211 -16.87 13.33 -6.79
N GLY A 212 -16.32 12.14 -6.98
CA GLY A 212 -16.70 10.93 -6.23
C GLY A 212 -16.48 11.10 -4.72
N ASP A 213 -15.27 11.49 -4.31
CA ASP A 213 -14.91 11.70 -2.90
C ASP A 213 -15.76 12.80 -2.24
N THR A 214 -16.07 13.87 -2.98
CA THR A 214 -16.94 14.96 -2.50
C THR A 214 -18.36 14.44 -2.31
N THR A 215 -18.86 13.59 -3.21
CA THR A 215 -20.16 12.93 -3.09
C THR A 215 -20.20 11.99 -1.89
N ASP A 216 -19.16 11.18 -1.68
CA ASP A 216 -19.05 10.32 -0.50
C ASP A 216 -19.08 11.14 0.79
N ASN A 217 -18.36 12.27 0.84
CA ASN A 217 -18.39 13.16 1.99
C ASN A 217 -19.78 13.75 2.25
N VAL A 218 -20.45 14.24 1.22
CA VAL A 218 -21.83 14.75 1.32
C VAL A 218 -22.76 13.67 1.88
N ILE A 219 -22.68 12.44 1.41
CA ILE A 219 -23.56 11.36 1.88
C ILE A 219 -23.22 10.94 3.30
N MET A 220 -21.93 10.85 3.65
CA MET A 220 -21.50 10.57 5.03
C MET A 220 -21.94 11.67 6.00
N ASP A 221 -21.90 12.94 5.57
CA ASP A 221 -22.36 14.08 6.36
C ASP A 221 -23.90 14.11 6.44
N ALA A 222 -24.62 13.79 5.36
CA ALA A 222 -26.08 13.68 5.34
C ALA A 222 -26.57 12.60 6.31
N LEU A 223 -25.97 11.42 6.25
CA LEU A 223 -26.21 10.32 7.18
C LEU A 223 -25.67 10.60 8.60
N SER A 224 -24.94 11.69 8.84
CA SER A 224 -24.33 11.98 10.14
C SER A 224 -23.47 10.82 10.69
N LEU A 225 -22.69 10.18 9.82
CA LEU A 225 -21.84 9.05 10.22
C LEU A 225 -20.74 9.51 11.18
N ASN A 226 -20.53 8.75 12.26
CA ASN A 226 -19.41 8.95 13.18
C ASN A 226 -18.06 8.51 12.57
N GLU A 227 -16.94 8.84 13.21
CA GLU A 227 -15.60 8.53 12.68
C GLU A 227 -15.37 7.03 12.42
N GLN A 228 -15.84 6.15 13.31
CA GLN A 228 -15.73 4.70 13.13
C GLN A 228 -16.56 4.22 11.92
N GLN A 229 -17.78 4.72 11.75
CA GLN A 229 -18.64 4.40 10.61
C GLN A 229 -18.03 4.90 9.30
N ARG A 230 -17.43 6.10 9.29
CA ARG A 230 -16.69 6.63 8.13
C ARG A 230 -15.48 5.75 7.78
N LEU A 231 -14.73 5.27 8.76
CA LEU A 231 -13.62 4.34 8.53
C LEU A 231 -14.09 2.98 8.02
N ALA A 232 -15.19 2.45 8.55
CA ALA A 232 -15.78 1.19 8.08
C ALA A 232 -16.29 1.30 6.64
N TYR A 233 -16.90 2.45 6.27
CA TYR A 233 -17.38 2.75 4.93
C TYR A 233 -16.23 2.92 3.92
N ASN A 234 -15.22 3.72 4.25
CA ASN A 234 -14.13 4.06 3.31
C ASN A 234 -13.00 3.03 3.22
N ALA A 235 -12.82 2.20 4.25
CA ALA A 235 -11.69 1.28 4.32
C ALA A 235 -12.15 -0.17 4.44
N CYS A 236 -12.29 -0.68 5.67
CA CYS A 236 -12.51 -2.10 5.89
C CYS A 236 -13.54 -2.32 7.02
N PRO A 237 -14.76 -2.79 6.71
CA PRO A 237 -15.79 -3.04 7.72
C PRO A 237 -15.45 -4.22 8.63
N ALA A 238 -14.54 -5.10 8.22
CA ALA A 238 -14.01 -6.15 9.09
C ALA A 238 -13.13 -5.60 10.21
N CYS A 239 -12.33 -4.58 9.91
CA CYS A 239 -11.43 -3.94 10.87
C CYS A 239 -12.15 -2.89 11.71
N PHE A 240 -13.05 -2.10 11.11
CA PHE A 240 -13.63 -0.90 11.73
C PHE A 240 -15.14 -0.99 11.96
N GLY A 241 -15.79 -2.09 11.58
CA GLY A 241 -17.21 -2.32 11.84
C GLY A 241 -17.56 -2.34 13.34
N PRO A 242 -18.86 -2.36 13.67
CA PRO A 242 -19.33 -2.33 15.05
C PRO A 242 -18.77 -3.51 15.84
N GLU A 243 -18.48 -3.27 17.12
CA GLU A 243 -17.91 -4.27 18.00
C GLU A 243 -18.80 -5.54 18.07
N PRO A 244 -18.22 -6.75 18.00
CA PRO A 244 -18.98 -7.98 18.16
C PRO A 244 -19.68 -8.02 19.54
N PRO A 245 -20.94 -8.45 19.62
CA PRO A 245 -21.67 -8.50 20.89
C PRO A 245 -21.06 -9.50 21.90
N ASN A 246 -20.24 -10.43 21.42
CA ASN A 246 -19.53 -11.42 22.23
C ASN A 246 -18.02 -11.10 22.38
N SER A 247 -17.64 -9.84 22.22
CA SER A 247 -16.26 -9.36 22.33
C SER A 247 -15.57 -9.86 23.61
N ASP A 248 -16.30 -9.88 24.73
CA ASP A 248 -15.87 -10.34 26.05
C ASP A 248 -15.49 -11.84 26.12
N GLN A 249 -15.86 -12.64 25.12
CA GLN A 249 -15.53 -14.07 25.05
C GLN A 249 -14.18 -14.34 24.38
N TYR A 250 -13.59 -13.34 23.74
CA TYR A 250 -12.26 -13.46 23.14
C TYR A 250 -11.18 -13.08 24.15
N PRO A 251 -10.02 -13.75 24.14
CA PRO A 251 -8.89 -13.35 25.00
C PRO A 251 -8.40 -11.93 24.70
N ASP A 252 -7.87 -11.22 25.70
CA ASP A 252 -7.18 -9.92 25.57
C ASP A 252 -6.11 -9.91 24.45
N GLU A 253 -5.58 -11.10 24.17
CA GLU A 253 -4.86 -11.58 22.99
C GLU A 253 -5.29 -10.94 21.66
N THR A 254 -6.58 -11.06 21.42
CA THR A 254 -7.23 -10.92 20.11
C THR A 254 -8.45 -10.02 20.15
N GLN A 255 -9.00 -9.75 21.34
CA GLN A 255 -10.17 -8.91 21.53
C GLN A 255 -9.88 -7.49 21.04
N ASN A 256 -10.64 -7.04 20.04
CA ASN A 256 -10.61 -5.66 19.52
C ASN A 256 -9.21 -5.12 19.15
N ARG A 257 -8.29 -6.00 18.74
CA ARG A 257 -6.93 -5.58 18.36
C ARG A 257 -6.91 -4.99 16.95
N LEU A 258 -6.25 -3.84 16.81
CA LEU A 258 -5.89 -3.29 15.51
C LEU A 258 -4.62 -4.01 15.01
N ILE A 259 -4.74 -4.67 13.86
CA ILE A 259 -3.60 -5.30 13.20
C ILE A 259 -3.03 -4.32 12.17
N VAL A 260 -1.83 -3.80 12.45
CA VAL A 260 -1.10 -2.94 11.53
C VAL A 260 -0.07 -3.78 10.78
N CYS A 261 -0.36 -4.09 9.52
CA CYS A 261 0.58 -4.75 8.63
C CYS A 261 1.51 -3.70 8.01
N LEU A 262 2.76 -3.66 8.43
CA LEU A 262 3.78 -2.79 7.84
C LEU A 262 4.35 -3.45 6.57
N ASP A 263 3.73 -3.20 5.43
CA ASP A 263 4.31 -3.52 4.12
C ASP A 263 5.12 -2.31 3.63
N GLY A 264 6.32 -2.14 4.19
CA GLY A 264 7.25 -1.11 3.73
C GLY A 264 8.03 -1.64 2.53
N ASN A 265 7.76 -1.10 1.34
CA ASN A 265 8.68 -1.26 0.21
C ASN A 265 9.90 -0.35 0.43
N PHE A 266 10.75 -0.70 1.40
CA PHE A 266 11.98 0.02 1.77
C PHE A 266 13.05 0.04 0.66
N GLN A 267 12.77 -0.56 -0.50
CA GLN A 267 13.64 -0.55 -1.67
C GLN A 267 13.40 0.66 -2.60
N HIS A 268 12.24 1.32 -2.50
CA HIS A 268 11.96 2.53 -3.28
C HIS A 268 12.65 3.73 -2.63
N ARG A 269 13.87 4.02 -3.08
CA ARG A 269 14.57 5.27 -2.78
C ARG A 269 14.32 6.24 -3.93
N HIS A 270 13.54 7.29 -3.69
CA HIS A 270 13.53 8.43 -4.59
C HIS A 270 14.72 9.32 -4.27
N HIS A 271 15.44 9.76 -5.31
CA HIS A 271 16.49 10.75 -5.13
C HIS A 271 15.83 12.04 -4.61
N SER A 272 16.30 12.60 -3.48
CA SER A 272 15.68 13.77 -2.84
C SER A 272 15.58 14.98 -3.79
N LYS A 273 16.47 15.07 -4.77
CA LYS A 273 16.44 16.09 -5.84
C LYS A 273 15.53 15.76 -7.04
N ALA A 274 15.04 14.53 -7.15
CA ALA A 274 14.11 14.12 -8.21
C ALA A 274 12.64 14.26 -7.78
N SER A 275 12.39 14.58 -6.51
CA SER A 275 11.06 14.92 -6.02
C SER A 275 10.73 16.34 -6.44
N ARG A 276 9.94 16.51 -7.49
CA ARG A 276 9.05 17.67 -7.55
C ARG A 276 8.00 17.41 -6.46
N GLU A 277 7.96 18.24 -5.43
CA GLU A 277 6.87 18.22 -4.45
C GLU A 277 5.57 18.62 -5.16
N GLU A 278 4.99 17.66 -5.88
CA GLU A 278 3.62 17.77 -6.33
C GLU A 278 2.75 17.76 -5.09
N THR A 279 1.85 18.74 -4.96
CA THR A 279 0.90 18.68 -3.87
C THR A 279 -0.11 17.59 -4.17
N ILE A 280 0.15 16.42 -3.61
CA ILE A 280 -0.74 15.27 -3.69
C ILE A 280 -1.98 15.62 -2.88
N TRP A 281 -3.15 15.62 -3.53
CA TRP A 281 -4.41 15.60 -2.79
C TRP A 281 -4.35 14.39 -1.86
N THR A 282 -4.31 14.63 -0.56
CA THR A 282 -4.14 13.57 0.45
C THR A 282 -5.53 13.03 0.78
N PRO A 283 -5.88 11.81 0.34
CA PRO A 283 -7.19 11.26 0.65
C PRO A 283 -7.38 11.15 2.17
N ARG A 284 -8.61 11.20 2.66
CA ARG A 284 -8.91 11.17 4.12
C ARG A 284 -8.37 9.93 4.85
N ILE A 285 -8.08 8.85 4.12
CA ILE A 285 -7.47 7.64 4.68
C ILE A 285 -5.99 7.82 5.05
N PHE A 286 -5.32 8.82 4.49
CA PHE A 286 -3.94 9.14 4.79
C PHE A 286 -3.88 10.14 5.95
N ILE A 287 -2.90 9.92 6.84
CA ILE A 287 -2.58 10.81 7.95
C ILE A 287 -2.03 12.12 7.38
N LYS A 288 -2.49 13.27 7.89
CA LYS A 288 -2.00 14.57 7.41
C LYS A 288 -0.54 14.75 7.80
N GLN A 289 0.24 15.46 6.97
CA GLN A 289 1.64 15.73 7.27
C GLN A 289 1.83 16.39 8.64
N SER A 290 0.95 17.31 9.03
CA SER A 290 0.97 17.96 10.35
C SER A 290 0.83 16.98 11.52
N GLU A 291 0.05 15.91 11.36
CA GLU A 291 -0.13 14.87 12.38
C GLU A 291 1.10 13.95 12.44
N VAL A 292 1.72 13.65 11.29
CA VAL A 292 3.01 12.94 11.23
C VAL A 292 4.11 13.75 11.92
N ASP A 293 4.17 15.06 11.65
CA ASP A 293 5.12 15.97 12.27
C ASP A 293 4.91 16.05 13.79
N GLN A 294 3.65 16.11 14.23
CA GLN A 294 3.31 16.08 15.66
C GLN A 294 3.73 14.76 16.31
N MET A 295 3.47 13.62 15.66
CA MET A 295 3.91 12.31 16.14
C MET A 295 5.44 12.24 16.24
N ALA A 296 6.18 12.82 15.29
CA ALA A 296 7.64 12.88 15.36
C ALA A 296 8.13 13.72 16.54
N VAL A 297 7.44 14.82 16.87
CA VAL A 297 7.71 15.61 18.08
C VAL A 297 7.45 14.78 19.33
N ASP A 298 6.31 14.09 19.40
CA ASP A 298 5.93 13.27 20.55
C ASP A 298 6.91 12.11 20.78
N ILE A 299 7.35 11.45 19.71
CA ILE A 299 8.38 10.41 19.74
C ILE A 299 9.70 10.97 20.29
N ARG A 300 10.18 12.11 19.76
CA ARG A 300 11.41 12.74 20.26
C ARG A 300 11.30 13.10 21.74
N MET A 301 10.14 13.59 22.18
CA MET A 301 9.88 13.90 23.58
C MET A 301 9.87 12.65 24.45
N ALA A 302 9.33 11.52 23.96
CA ALA A 302 9.37 10.23 24.64
C ALA A 302 10.80 9.66 24.71
N GLU A 303 11.56 9.71 23.62
CA GLU A 303 12.97 9.31 23.57
C GLU A 303 13.83 10.08 24.58
N LEU A 304 13.60 11.40 24.69
CA LEU A 304 14.28 12.26 25.67
C LEU A 304 13.94 11.88 27.12
N ARG A 305 12.70 11.44 27.39
CA ARG A 305 12.25 11.01 28.73
C ARG A 305 12.77 9.63 29.10
N GLU A 306 12.66 8.67 28.17
CA GLU A 306 12.90 7.25 28.46
C GLU A 306 14.34 6.82 28.21
N LYS A 307 15.14 7.61 27.48
CA LYS A 307 16.54 7.34 27.13
C LYS A 307 16.76 5.87 26.71
N PRO A 308 16.00 5.36 25.73
CA PRO A 308 16.15 3.98 25.29
C PRO A 308 17.60 3.76 24.79
N PRO A 309 18.20 2.58 25.04
CA PRO A 309 19.54 2.27 24.54
C PRO A 309 19.55 2.39 23.03
N ALA A 310 20.65 2.93 22.47
CA ALA A 310 20.82 3.08 21.04
C ALA A 310 20.63 1.74 20.33
N GLN A 311 19.45 1.52 19.75
CA GLN A 311 19.20 0.37 18.90
C GLN A 311 19.84 0.66 17.55
N ALA A 312 20.76 -0.20 17.14
CA ALA A 312 21.17 -0.27 15.75
C ALA A 312 19.91 -0.44 14.90
N ASP A 313 19.78 0.33 13.84
CA ASP A 313 18.71 0.24 12.86
C ASP A 313 18.83 -1.10 12.10
N LYS A 314 18.39 -2.17 12.75
CA LYS A 314 18.36 -3.54 12.22
C LYS A 314 17.40 -3.68 11.04
N CYS A 315 16.58 -2.65 10.75
CA CYS A 315 15.73 -2.62 9.58
C CYS A 315 16.62 -2.65 8.32
N THR A 316 17.68 -1.83 8.31
CA THR A 316 18.60 -1.66 7.17
C THR A 316 19.23 -2.97 6.64
N ASP A 317 19.46 -3.96 7.51
CA ASP A 317 20.23 -5.17 7.18
C ASP A 317 19.37 -6.41 6.81
N SER A 318 18.05 -6.33 6.95
CA SER A 318 17.14 -7.46 6.65
C SER A 318 16.05 -7.10 5.65
N HIS A 319 16.42 -6.55 4.51
CA HIS A 319 15.48 -6.22 3.44
C HIS A 319 15.48 -7.25 2.31
N LYS A 320 14.77 -8.36 2.53
CA LYS A 320 14.18 -9.16 1.46
C LYS A 320 12.77 -9.59 1.86
N THR A 321 11.78 -8.75 1.58
CA THR A 321 10.38 -9.16 1.53
C THR A 321 10.15 -10.05 0.31
N ALA A 322 9.41 -11.14 0.52
CA ALA A 322 9.15 -12.17 -0.48
C ALA A 322 7.90 -11.86 -1.30
N ASP A 323 7.91 -12.41 -2.52
CA ASP A 323 6.92 -12.28 -3.59
C ASP A 323 5.45 -12.27 -3.16
N ASP A 324 4.73 -11.31 -3.73
CA ASP A 324 3.28 -11.20 -3.84
C ASP A 324 2.70 -12.41 -4.60
N LYS A 325 2.58 -13.54 -3.90
CA LYS A 325 1.80 -14.68 -4.37
C LYS A 325 0.36 -14.49 -3.90
N ARG A 326 -0.40 -13.79 -4.74
CA ARG A 326 -1.87 -13.74 -4.72
C ARG A 326 -2.43 -15.16 -4.92
N ASN A 327 -2.43 -15.96 -3.87
CA ASN A 327 -3.29 -17.13 -3.78
C ASN A 327 -4.62 -16.62 -3.20
N GLU A 328 -5.71 -16.84 -3.93
CA GLU A 328 -7.10 -16.37 -3.66
C GLU A 328 -7.31 -15.77 -2.27
N SER A 329 -7.25 -14.43 -2.21
CA SER A 329 -7.33 -13.58 -1.02
C SER A 329 -8.77 -13.47 -0.48
N THR A 330 -9.47 -14.58 -0.34
CA THR A 330 -10.81 -14.61 0.26
C THR A 330 -10.72 -15.09 1.72
N TRP A 331 -11.63 -14.63 2.58
CA TRP A 331 -11.73 -15.15 3.96
C TRP A 331 -11.91 -16.67 3.99
N LYS A 332 -12.65 -17.22 3.03
CA LYS A 332 -12.80 -18.67 2.84
C LYS A 332 -11.47 -19.36 2.54
N GLY A 333 -10.63 -18.77 1.69
CA GLY A 333 -9.27 -19.23 1.42
C GLY A 333 -8.40 -19.23 2.67
N LYS A 334 -8.39 -18.10 3.42
CA LYS A 334 -7.67 -17.99 4.70
C LYS A 334 -8.11 -19.04 5.71
N PHE A 335 -9.42 -19.22 5.90
CA PHE A 335 -9.98 -20.21 6.82
C PHE A 335 -9.59 -21.65 6.40
N SER A 336 -9.71 -21.96 5.11
CA SER A 336 -9.36 -23.30 4.59
C SER A 336 -7.88 -23.61 4.76
N ASN A 337 -7.00 -22.63 4.50
CA ASN A 337 -5.56 -22.75 4.74
C ASN A 337 -5.25 -22.95 6.23
N ALA A 338 -5.92 -22.21 7.12
CA ALA A 338 -5.77 -22.37 8.56
C ALA A 338 -6.20 -23.77 9.02
N VAL A 339 -7.30 -24.31 8.49
CA VAL A 339 -7.75 -25.69 8.77
C VAL A 339 -6.73 -26.72 8.31
N GLN A 340 -6.24 -26.59 7.07
CA GLN A 340 -5.23 -27.49 6.52
C GLN A 340 -3.94 -27.47 7.36
N ARG A 341 -3.44 -26.27 7.65
CA ARG A 341 -2.23 -26.10 8.46
C ARG A 341 -2.42 -26.63 9.89
N ARG A 342 -3.64 -26.54 10.43
CA ARG A 342 -3.96 -27.11 11.76
C ARG A 342 -3.84 -28.63 11.74
N LEU A 343 -4.33 -29.29 10.70
CA LEU A 343 -4.25 -30.75 10.57
C LEU A 343 -2.80 -31.21 10.50
N GLU A 344 -1.99 -30.55 9.67
CA GLU A 344 -0.56 -30.81 9.54
C GLU A 344 0.18 -30.62 10.87
N ALA A 345 0.02 -29.45 11.52
CA ALA A 345 0.70 -29.16 12.78
C ALA A 345 0.23 -30.06 13.92
N ARG A 346 -1.05 -30.49 13.94
CA ARG A 346 -1.54 -31.49 14.91
C ARG A 346 -0.93 -32.86 14.70
N THR A 347 -0.73 -33.26 13.44
CA THR A 347 -0.13 -34.55 13.10
C THR A 347 1.33 -34.57 13.54
N GLU A 348 2.10 -33.54 13.18
CA GLU A 348 3.49 -33.36 13.62
C GLU A 348 3.59 -33.33 15.15
N MET A 349 2.70 -32.61 15.82
CA MET A 349 2.66 -32.56 17.28
C MET A 349 2.34 -33.92 17.92
N ALA A 350 1.43 -34.70 17.34
CA ALA A 350 1.06 -36.02 17.85
C ALA A 350 2.25 -37.00 17.72
N GLU A 351 2.90 -37.02 16.55
CA GLU A 351 4.10 -37.84 16.32
C GLU A 351 5.22 -37.51 17.32
N LEU A 352 5.40 -36.23 17.65
CA LEU A 352 6.39 -35.81 18.63
C LEU A 352 6.00 -36.18 20.06
N ILE A 353 4.73 -36.04 20.43
CA ILE A 353 4.22 -36.43 21.77
C ILE A 353 4.32 -37.96 21.98
N ASP A 354 4.31 -38.77 20.94
CA ASP A 354 4.50 -40.22 21.04
C ASP A 354 5.98 -40.63 21.19
N LYS A 355 6.93 -39.74 20.94
CA LYS A 355 8.36 -40.01 21.10
C LYS A 355 8.83 -39.88 22.55
N PRO A 356 9.74 -40.76 23.02
CA PRO A 356 10.36 -40.65 24.33
C PRO A 356 11.21 -39.37 24.43
N ASN A 357 11.06 -38.60 25.52
CA ASN A 357 11.84 -37.38 25.72
C ASN A 357 13.20 -37.72 26.37
N PRO A 358 14.33 -37.56 25.67
CA PRO A 358 15.66 -37.87 26.21
C PRO A 358 16.07 -36.92 27.35
N TYR A 359 15.38 -35.78 27.51
CA TYR A 359 15.60 -34.81 28.57
C TYR A 359 14.71 -35.02 29.81
N SER A 360 13.89 -36.07 29.81
CA SER A 360 13.04 -36.45 30.95
C SER A 360 13.77 -37.41 31.88
N ARG A 361 13.93 -37.05 33.16
CA ARG A 361 14.56 -37.92 34.18
C ARG A 361 13.77 -39.20 34.44
N SER A 362 12.50 -39.24 34.06
CA SER A 362 11.56 -40.34 34.31
C SER A 362 11.18 -41.10 33.04
N GLY A 363 11.84 -40.85 31.91
CA GLY A 363 11.62 -41.59 30.65
C GLY A 363 10.27 -41.32 29.97
N HIS A 364 9.52 -40.32 30.44
CA HIS A 364 8.25 -39.93 29.81
C HIS A 364 8.46 -39.36 28.40
N ASN A 365 7.42 -39.43 27.59
CA ASN A 365 7.42 -38.84 26.26
C ASN A 365 7.46 -37.31 26.28
N TYR A 366 7.64 -36.70 25.11
CA TYR A 366 7.51 -35.26 24.96
C TYR A 366 6.10 -34.78 25.33
N THR A 367 6.04 -33.56 25.85
CA THR A 367 4.77 -32.93 26.23
C THR A 367 4.73 -31.51 25.69
N ARG A 368 3.51 -31.02 25.40
CA ARG A 368 3.30 -29.61 25.06
C ARG A 368 3.90 -28.67 26.10
N GLY A 369 3.77 -29.00 27.38
CA GLY A 369 4.35 -28.22 28.49
C GLY A 369 5.89 -28.20 28.48
N PHE A 370 6.56 -29.25 27.98
CA PHE A 370 8.00 -29.23 27.78
C PHE A 370 8.41 -28.25 26.67
N PHE A 371 7.77 -28.30 25.50
CA PHE A 371 8.06 -27.38 24.40
C PHE A 371 7.78 -25.92 24.79
N ALA A 372 6.69 -25.64 25.52
CA ALA A 372 6.39 -24.30 26.03
C ALA A 372 7.50 -23.75 26.95
N ARG A 373 8.06 -24.58 27.83
CA ARG A 373 9.21 -24.19 28.67
C ARG A 373 10.47 -23.93 27.84
N GLN A 374 10.73 -24.77 26.85
CA GLN A 374 11.87 -24.62 25.95
C GLN A 374 11.77 -23.33 25.13
N TRP A 375 10.57 -23.00 24.62
CA TRP A 375 10.31 -21.71 23.95
C TRP A 375 10.52 -20.51 24.88
N LYS A 376 10.04 -20.58 26.13
CA LYS A 376 10.28 -19.53 27.13
C LYS A 376 11.77 -19.32 27.38
N ASN A 377 12.54 -20.41 27.47
CA ASN A 377 13.99 -20.35 27.63
C ASN A 377 14.67 -19.74 26.41
N GLN A 378 14.23 -20.08 25.19
CA GLN A 378 14.74 -19.48 23.96
C GLN A 378 14.48 -17.97 23.92
N ARG A 379 13.27 -17.51 24.26
CA ARG A 379 12.93 -16.08 24.31
C ARG A 379 13.76 -15.34 25.36
N LYS A 380 13.87 -15.89 26.57
CA LYS A 380 14.68 -15.32 27.65
C LYS A 380 16.15 -15.20 27.22
N PHE A 381 16.67 -16.26 26.60
CA PHE A 381 18.01 -16.27 26.05
C PHE A 381 18.22 -15.12 25.06
N HIS A 382 17.37 -14.98 24.05
CA HIS A 382 17.52 -13.89 23.06
C HIS A 382 17.40 -12.48 23.67
N LEU A 383 16.63 -12.30 24.75
CA LEU A 383 16.53 -11.02 25.45
C LEU A 383 17.81 -10.68 26.24
N GLU A 384 18.48 -11.68 26.80
CA GLU A 384 19.66 -11.51 27.66
C GLU A 384 20.99 -11.60 26.87
N HIS A 385 21.04 -12.33 25.75
CA HIS A 385 22.26 -12.63 25.00
C HIS A 385 22.76 -11.55 24.04
N THR A 386 22.02 -10.46 23.83
CA THR A 386 22.44 -9.36 22.94
C THR A 386 23.71 -8.67 23.41
N ALA A 387 24.03 -8.68 24.70
CA ALA A 387 25.27 -8.13 25.23
C ALA A 387 26.49 -9.05 25.01
N GLU A 388 26.35 -10.36 25.30
CA GLU A 388 27.45 -11.33 25.18
C GLU A 388 27.83 -11.63 23.71
N GLU A 389 26.87 -11.60 22.78
CA GLU A 389 27.14 -11.76 21.34
C GLU A 389 27.95 -10.57 20.80
N ASN A 390 27.59 -9.35 21.21
CA ASN A 390 28.34 -8.14 20.89
C ASN A 390 29.76 -8.18 21.45
N GLU A 391 29.96 -8.68 22.68
CA GLU A 391 31.27 -8.85 23.29
C GLU A 391 32.13 -9.90 22.55
N ARG A 392 31.56 -11.04 22.15
CA ARG A 392 32.27 -12.07 21.36
C ARG A 392 32.63 -11.58 19.96
N LEU A 393 31.74 -10.84 19.30
CA LEU A 393 32.02 -10.24 17.99
C LEU A 393 33.15 -9.22 18.08
N ARG A 394 33.15 -8.37 19.12
CA ARG A 394 34.28 -7.46 19.42
C ARG A 394 35.57 -8.23 19.68
N LEU A 395 35.52 -9.32 20.46
CA LEU A 395 36.68 -10.16 20.75
C LEU A 395 37.24 -10.86 19.49
N ILE A 396 36.37 -11.30 18.58
CA ILE A 396 36.78 -11.86 17.28
C ILE A 396 37.42 -10.80 16.39
N GLN A 397 36.86 -9.59 16.37
CA GLN A 397 37.41 -8.47 15.63
C GLN A 397 38.80 -8.10 16.16
N LEU A 398 38.94 -7.97 17.49
CA LEU A 398 40.21 -7.76 18.16
C LEU A 398 41.25 -8.83 17.78
N TYR A 399 40.89 -10.13 17.75
CA TYR A 399 41.82 -11.18 17.34
C TYR A 399 42.19 -11.18 15.87
N LYS A 400 41.29 -10.72 14.99
CA LYS A 400 41.58 -10.52 13.56
C LYS A 400 42.55 -9.35 13.39
N ASP A 401 42.32 -8.25 14.10
CA ASP A 401 43.14 -7.04 14.02
C ASP A 401 44.53 -7.25 14.63
N GLU A 402 44.65 -7.99 15.75
CA GLU A 402 45.93 -8.45 16.30
C GLU A 402 46.73 -9.29 15.28
N ALA A 403 46.06 -10.18 14.54
CA ALA A 403 46.71 -11.02 13.53
C ALA A 403 47.14 -10.22 12.29
N ILE A 404 46.37 -9.18 11.92
CA ILE A 404 46.72 -8.25 10.84
C ILE A 404 47.93 -7.41 11.25
N LEU A 405 47.95 -6.86 12.47
CA LEU A 405 49.11 -6.12 12.98
C LEU A 405 50.37 -6.99 13.04
N GLU A 406 50.27 -8.24 13.49
CA GLU A 406 51.39 -9.16 13.50
C GLU A 406 51.92 -9.46 12.08
N LEU A 407 51.02 -9.57 11.10
CA LEU A 407 51.39 -9.75 9.70
C LEU A 407 52.03 -8.48 9.12
N LEU A 408 51.52 -7.29 9.44
CA LEU A 408 52.09 -6.00 9.05
C LEU A 408 53.49 -5.81 9.67
N ARG A 409 53.68 -6.14 10.95
CA ARG A 409 54.98 -6.13 11.64
C ARG A 409 55.98 -7.09 10.99
N LYS A 410 55.54 -8.29 10.61
CA LYS A 410 56.39 -9.26 9.89
C LYS A 410 56.75 -8.81 8.48
N ARG A 411 55.84 -8.14 7.76
CA ARG A 411 56.12 -7.55 6.45
C ARG A 411 57.07 -6.36 6.55
N LEU A 412 56.97 -5.57 7.62
CA LEU A 412 57.94 -4.51 7.96
C LEU A 412 59.34 -5.06 8.32
N ALA A 413 59.44 -6.33 8.71
CA ALA A 413 60.72 -7.01 8.92
C ALA A 413 61.30 -7.64 7.63
N GLY A 414 60.57 -7.54 6.50
CA GLY A 414 60.96 -8.06 5.20
C GLY A 414 61.72 -7.05 4.34
N PRO A 415 62.41 -7.50 3.28
CA PRO A 415 63.20 -6.64 2.39
C PRO A 415 62.34 -5.66 1.56
N GLU A 416 61.01 -5.78 1.55
CA GLU A 416 60.12 -4.87 0.83
C GLU A 416 60.09 -3.44 1.41
N VAL A 417 60.53 -3.25 2.65
CA VAL A 417 60.66 -1.91 3.28
C VAL A 417 61.65 -1.01 2.55
N PHE A 418 62.63 -1.60 1.85
CA PHE A 418 63.65 -0.86 1.10
C PHE A 418 63.15 -0.31 -0.26
N LEU A 419 61.88 -0.57 -0.63
CA LEU A 419 61.26 -0.11 -1.88
C LEU A 419 60.16 0.94 -1.66
N ALA A 420 59.85 1.30 -0.42
CA ALA A 420 58.82 2.28 -0.07
C ALA A 420 59.41 3.68 0.16
N ALA A 421 58.65 4.73 -0.11
CA ALA A 421 59.04 6.11 0.19
C ALA A 421 59.03 6.37 1.72
N GLU A 422 59.92 7.23 2.20
CA GLU A 422 60.19 7.46 3.62
C GLU A 422 58.97 7.98 4.39
N ASP A 423 58.16 8.83 3.75
CA ASP A 423 56.90 9.37 4.25
C ASP A 423 55.81 8.28 4.43
N GLN A 424 55.68 7.38 3.45
CA GLN A 424 54.73 6.27 3.51
C GLN A 424 55.08 5.23 4.58
N LEU A 425 56.38 5.04 4.84
CA LEU A 425 56.86 4.16 5.89
C LEU A 425 56.58 4.74 7.28
N GLU A 426 56.80 6.04 7.46
CA GLU A 426 56.54 6.74 8.73
C GLU A 426 55.04 6.78 9.05
N ASP A 427 54.19 7.06 8.07
CA ASP A 427 52.73 6.97 8.22
C ASP A 427 52.26 5.56 8.60
N LEU A 428 52.85 4.52 7.98
CA LEU A 428 52.51 3.13 8.29
C LEU A 428 52.96 2.71 9.69
N LEU A 429 54.13 3.16 10.15
CA LEU A 429 54.60 2.95 11.53
C LEU A 429 53.72 3.67 12.56
N ASN A 430 53.33 4.92 12.28
CA ASN A 430 52.40 5.69 13.11
C ASN A 430 51.02 5.03 13.19
N ASN A 431 50.52 4.51 12.07
CA ASN A 431 49.25 3.78 12.02
C ASN A 431 49.30 2.47 12.82
N ILE A 432 50.41 1.73 12.76
CA ILE A 432 50.61 0.50 13.55
C ILE A 432 50.72 0.83 15.03
N ALA A 433 51.45 1.89 15.42
CA ALA A 433 51.58 2.32 16.81
C ALA A 433 50.21 2.71 17.40
N ARG A 434 49.43 3.52 16.67
CA ARG A 434 48.05 3.89 17.04
C ARG A 434 47.14 2.68 17.17
N SER A 435 47.10 1.82 16.14
CA SER A 435 46.26 0.61 16.15
C SER A 435 46.67 -0.36 17.28
N THR A 436 47.95 -0.40 17.65
CA THR A 436 48.43 -1.22 18.78
C THR A 436 47.92 -0.70 20.12
N GLU A 437 47.90 0.63 20.33
CA GLU A 437 47.38 1.24 21.56
C GLU A 437 45.86 1.12 21.66
N GLU A 438 45.15 1.28 20.52
CA GLU A 438 43.69 1.08 20.43
C GLU A 438 43.31 -0.37 20.79
N LEU A 439 43.99 -1.37 20.23
CA LEU A 439 43.74 -2.78 20.58
C LEU A 439 44.12 -3.11 22.03
N LYS A 440 45.14 -2.45 22.59
CA LYS A 440 45.51 -2.62 24.00
C LYS A 440 44.39 -2.13 24.91
N LYS A 441 43.86 -0.94 24.64
CA LYS A 441 42.72 -0.38 25.37
C LYS A 441 41.47 -1.26 25.24
N GLU A 442 41.17 -1.74 24.04
CA GLU A 442 40.03 -2.65 23.81
C GLU A 442 40.23 -4.01 24.52
N SER A 443 41.48 -4.50 24.63
CA SER A 443 41.79 -5.73 25.38
C SER A 443 41.63 -5.58 26.90
N GLU A 444 41.91 -4.39 27.43
CA GLU A 444 41.73 -4.03 28.84
C GLU A 444 40.25 -3.87 29.20
N GLU A 445 39.46 -3.27 28.29
CA GLU A 445 37.99 -3.16 28.40
C GLU A 445 37.29 -4.54 28.36
N LEU A 446 37.85 -5.50 27.61
CA LEU A 446 37.37 -6.89 27.52
C LEU A 446 37.98 -7.82 28.60
N HIS A 447 38.59 -7.26 29.66
CA HIS A 447 39.12 -7.97 30.84
C HIS A 447 40.19 -9.06 30.58
N ARG A 448 40.99 -8.94 29.52
CA ARG A 448 42.08 -9.89 29.20
C ARG A 448 43.35 -9.57 29.99
N THR A 449 43.48 -10.06 31.22
CA THR A 449 44.74 -9.93 31.99
C THR A 449 45.69 -11.11 31.73
N SER A 450 46.94 -10.80 31.36
CA SER A 450 47.99 -11.77 31.00
C SER A 450 48.22 -12.82 32.09
N SER A 451 47.89 -14.09 31.82
CA SER A 451 48.08 -15.20 32.75
C SER A 451 49.20 -16.16 32.33
N SER A 452 49.72 -16.89 33.33
CA SER A 452 50.87 -17.82 33.32
C SER A 452 50.90 -18.88 32.20
N CYS A 453 52.03 -19.60 32.04
CA CYS A 453 52.28 -20.55 30.94
C CYS A 453 51.22 -21.67 30.74
N GLU A 454 50.50 -22.12 31.78
CA GLU A 454 49.38 -23.06 31.62
C GLU A 454 48.07 -22.37 31.20
N GLY A 455 47.92 -21.08 31.50
CA GLY A 455 46.86 -20.21 30.99
C GLY A 455 47.02 -19.93 29.50
N ALA A 456 48.25 -19.76 29.02
CA ALA A 456 48.54 -19.44 27.62
C ALA A 456 48.04 -20.49 26.60
N GLN A 457 48.10 -21.79 26.93
CA GLN A 457 47.54 -22.84 26.06
C GLN A 457 46.01 -22.82 26.03
N ARG A 458 45.38 -22.61 27.19
CA ARG A 458 43.92 -22.55 27.34
C ARG A 458 43.35 -21.28 26.67
N ASP A 459 44.07 -20.17 26.75
CA ASP A 459 43.76 -18.90 26.09
C ASP A 459 43.94 -18.99 24.56
N GLU A 460 44.97 -19.71 24.09
CA GLU A 460 45.17 -19.95 22.65
C GLU A 460 44.10 -20.89 22.06
N GLU A 461 43.71 -21.92 22.81
CA GLU A 461 42.59 -22.80 22.46
C GLU A 461 41.28 -22.02 22.34
N GLN A 462 40.94 -21.20 23.35
CA GLN A 462 39.76 -20.34 23.35
C GLN A 462 39.80 -19.32 22.20
N ARG A 463 40.95 -18.72 21.92
CA ARG A 463 41.15 -17.82 20.78
C ARG A 463 40.85 -18.50 19.45
N LEU A 464 41.38 -19.71 19.24
CA LEU A 464 41.19 -20.44 17.98
C LEU A 464 39.75 -20.95 17.83
N LEU A 465 39.10 -21.34 18.93
CA LEU A 465 37.67 -21.66 18.95
C LEU A 465 36.80 -20.45 18.59
N LEU A 466 37.09 -19.27 19.14
CA LEU A 466 36.37 -18.03 18.82
C LEU A 466 36.52 -17.62 17.34
N LEU A 467 37.73 -17.70 16.79
CA LEU A 467 37.97 -17.42 15.37
C LEU A 467 37.28 -18.43 14.44
N LEU A 468 37.28 -19.71 14.81
CA LEU A 468 36.56 -20.75 14.10
C LEU A 468 35.04 -20.54 14.17
N TRP A 469 34.53 -20.13 15.33
CA TRP A 469 33.13 -19.77 15.51
C TRP A 469 32.73 -18.58 14.62
N GLY A 470 33.54 -17.51 14.60
CA GLY A 470 33.30 -16.34 13.74
C GLY A 470 33.24 -16.72 12.25
N ALA A 471 34.20 -17.50 11.77
CA ALA A 471 34.22 -17.97 10.38
C ALA A 471 33.00 -18.87 10.05
N LYS A 472 32.52 -19.66 11.02
CA LYS A 472 31.32 -20.49 10.85
C LYS A 472 30.02 -19.66 10.88
N SER A 473 29.96 -18.59 11.68
CA SER A 473 28.86 -17.61 11.73
C SER A 473 28.69 -16.88 10.40
N ASP A 474 29.79 -16.38 9.83
CA ASP A 474 29.81 -15.76 8.51
C ASP A 474 29.26 -16.73 7.42
N LEU A 475 29.67 -18.00 7.50
CA LEU A 475 29.18 -19.04 6.60
C LEU A 475 27.69 -19.35 6.76
N PHE A 476 27.17 -19.39 7.99
CA PHE A 476 25.75 -19.63 8.22
C PHE A 476 24.88 -18.48 7.72
N THR A 477 25.34 -17.23 7.90
CA THR A 477 24.69 -16.04 7.32
C THR A 477 24.57 -16.18 5.81
N HIS A 478 25.62 -16.67 5.14
CA HIS A 478 25.56 -17.00 3.72
C HIS A 478 24.62 -18.17 3.40
N ALA A 479 24.53 -19.19 4.25
CA ALA A 479 23.66 -20.35 4.06
C ALA A 479 22.17 -19.97 4.13
N VAL A 480 21.79 -19.17 5.12
CA VAL A 480 20.43 -18.61 5.26
C VAL A 480 20.08 -17.79 4.02
N ASN A 481 20.97 -16.89 3.62
CA ASN A 481 20.84 -16.05 2.43
C ASN A 481 20.67 -16.84 1.12
N LEU A 482 21.44 -17.93 0.95
CA LEU A 482 21.35 -18.79 -0.21
C LEU A 482 20.06 -19.62 -0.21
N HIS A 483 19.59 -20.04 0.98
CA HIS A 483 18.33 -20.78 1.13
C HIS A 483 17.12 -19.89 0.81
N THR A 484 17.09 -18.66 1.33
CA THR A 484 16.00 -17.69 1.07
C THR A 484 15.91 -17.31 -0.41
N GLU A 485 17.02 -17.18 -1.12
CA GLU A 485 17.00 -16.93 -2.58
C GLU A 485 16.53 -18.14 -3.39
N ARG A 486 16.76 -19.36 -2.92
CA ARG A 486 16.35 -20.60 -3.61
C ARG A 486 14.91 -20.98 -3.35
N GLN A 487 14.33 -20.55 -2.24
CA GLN A 487 12.97 -20.84 -1.80
C GLN A 487 11.91 -20.68 -2.91
N PRO A 488 11.85 -19.58 -3.69
CA PRO A 488 10.86 -19.43 -4.76
C PRO A 488 10.96 -20.50 -5.85
N VAL A 489 12.19 -20.93 -6.19
CA VAL A 489 12.46 -21.98 -7.19
C VAL A 489 12.08 -23.36 -6.67
N VAL A 490 12.29 -23.64 -5.38
CA VAL A 490 11.88 -24.89 -4.73
C VAL A 490 10.36 -24.97 -4.69
N HIS A 491 9.68 -23.93 -4.20
CA HIS A 491 8.21 -23.89 -4.16
C HIS A 491 7.55 -24.03 -5.54
N ALA A 492 8.16 -23.50 -6.60
CA ALA A 492 7.68 -23.70 -7.96
C ALA A 492 7.69 -25.18 -8.39
N ARG A 493 8.67 -25.96 -7.92
CA ARG A 493 8.80 -27.39 -8.23
C ARG A 493 7.90 -28.28 -7.36
N THR A 494 7.75 -27.93 -6.08
CA THR A 494 7.05 -28.78 -5.10
C THR A 494 5.56 -28.49 -5.00
N ILE A 495 5.15 -27.23 -5.21
CA ILE A 495 3.76 -26.74 -5.00
C ILE A 495 3.09 -26.38 -6.34
N GLY A 496 3.79 -26.56 -7.48
CA GLY A 496 3.24 -26.29 -8.81
C GLY A 496 3.08 -24.81 -9.16
N ALA A 497 3.67 -23.90 -8.38
CA ALA A 497 3.61 -22.46 -8.65
C ALA A 497 4.37 -22.12 -9.95
N ARG A 498 3.71 -21.43 -10.89
CA ARG A 498 4.34 -20.97 -12.14
C ARG A 498 5.34 -19.84 -11.86
N LEU A 499 6.62 -20.16 -11.81
CA LEU A 499 7.69 -19.16 -11.74
C LEU A 499 7.97 -18.65 -13.17
N GLY A 500 7.72 -17.36 -13.44
CA GLY A 500 8.02 -16.75 -14.74
C GLY A 500 9.51 -16.85 -15.10
N THR A 501 9.83 -16.96 -16.39
CA THR A 501 11.22 -17.12 -16.88
C THR A 501 12.14 -15.98 -16.46
N LYS A 502 11.66 -14.73 -16.53
CA LYS A 502 12.41 -13.54 -16.08
C LYS A 502 12.77 -13.58 -14.59
N LEU A 503 11.83 -13.99 -13.73
CA LEU A 503 12.06 -14.07 -12.28
C LEU A 503 13.03 -15.22 -11.93
N LYS A 504 12.87 -16.36 -12.59
CA LYS A 504 13.79 -17.50 -12.49
C LYS A 504 15.23 -17.08 -12.83
N GLU A 505 15.43 -16.37 -13.95
CA GLU A 505 16.75 -15.88 -14.36
C GLU A 505 17.34 -14.87 -13.38
N LYS A 506 16.54 -13.92 -12.87
CA LYS A 506 16.99 -12.99 -11.82
C LYS A 506 17.47 -13.72 -10.56
N ILE A 507 16.74 -14.74 -10.11
CA ILE A 507 17.12 -15.56 -8.95
C ILE A 507 18.44 -16.29 -9.20
N PHE A 508 18.61 -16.91 -10.37
CA PHE A 508 19.88 -17.60 -10.70
C PHE A 508 21.07 -16.62 -10.81
N LYS A 509 20.85 -15.41 -11.36
CA LYS A 509 21.87 -14.35 -11.39
C LYS A 509 22.26 -13.91 -9.98
N ALA A 510 21.30 -13.72 -9.07
CA ALA A 510 21.57 -13.36 -7.67
C ALA A 510 22.38 -14.45 -6.92
N ILE A 511 21.99 -15.72 -7.09
CA ILE A 511 22.73 -16.87 -6.53
C ILE A 511 24.18 -16.90 -7.06
N GLN A 512 24.36 -16.67 -8.36
CA GLN A 512 25.68 -16.68 -8.99
C GLN A 512 26.54 -15.48 -8.52
N ALA A 513 25.94 -14.31 -8.33
CA ALA A 513 26.63 -13.12 -7.83
C ALA A 513 27.16 -13.29 -6.39
N ARG A 514 26.49 -14.11 -5.56
CA ARG A 514 26.91 -14.40 -4.18
C ARG A 514 28.01 -15.46 -4.08
N ARG A 515 28.19 -16.30 -5.11
CA ARG A 515 29.15 -17.41 -5.12
C ARG A 515 30.59 -17.00 -4.77
N PRO A 516 31.17 -15.90 -5.28
CA PRO A 516 32.54 -15.50 -4.94
C PRO A 516 32.72 -15.20 -3.45
N ALA A 517 31.76 -14.51 -2.82
CA ALA A 517 31.79 -14.21 -1.39
C ALA A 517 31.72 -15.50 -0.55
N ILE A 518 30.80 -16.40 -0.90
CA ILE A 518 30.66 -17.71 -0.24
C ILE A 518 31.97 -18.50 -0.32
N CYS A 519 32.59 -18.57 -1.50
CA CYS A 519 33.88 -19.27 -1.65
C CYS A 519 34.99 -18.67 -0.77
N ARG A 520 35.05 -17.33 -0.61
CA ARG A 520 36.00 -16.68 0.30
C ARG A 520 35.76 -17.09 1.76
N SER A 521 34.50 -17.08 2.21
CA SER A 521 34.13 -17.49 3.57
C SER A 521 34.40 -18.98 3.82
N ILE A 522 34.22 -19.84 2.81
CA ILE A 522 34.58 -21.26 2.88
C ILE A 522 36.09 -21.45 3.08
N VAL A 523 36.91 -20.71 2.31
CA VAL A 523 38.38 -20.75 2.46
C VAL A 523 38.80 -20.26 3.86
N ALA A 524 38.18 -19.20 4.36
CA ALA A 524 38.43 -18.69 5.71
C ALA A 524 38.08 -19.72 6.79
N PHE A 525 36.94 -20.38 6.67
CA PHE A 525 36.53 -21.46 7.58
C PHE A 525 37.50 -22.63 7.56
N ASN A 526 37.84 -23.17 6.38
CA ASN A 526 38.79 -24.29 6.27
C ASN A 526 40.15 -23.92 6.86
N LYS A 527 40.63 -22.69 6.65
CA LYS A 527 41.87 -22.19 7.26
C LYS A 527 41.80 -22.17 8.79
N CYS A 528 40.71 -21.64 9.37
CA CYS A 528 40.51 -21.63 10.82
C CYS A 528 40.38 -23.05 11.39
N TYR A 529 39.65 -23.93 10.69
CA TYR A 529 39.42 -25.31 11.09
C TYR A 529 40.73 -26.12 11.09
N ASN A 530 41.50 -26.07 10.00
CA ASN A 530 42.79 -26.75 9.88
C ASN A 530 43.81 -26.23 10.90
N LYS A 531 43.79 -24.92 11.20
CA LYS A 531 44.64 -24.33 12.25
C LYS A 531 44.27 -24.82 13.65
N TYR A 532 42.97 -25.02 13.91
CA TYR A 532 42.50 -25.55 15.18
C TYR A 532 42.84 -27.05 15.32
N VAL A 533 42.50 -27.87 14.32
CA VAL A 533 42.72 -29.33 14.35
C VAL A 533 44.21 -29.69 14.41
N SER A 534 45.09 -28.95 13.72
CA SER A 534 46.54 -29.20 13.77
C SER A 534 47.16 -28.93 15.15
N LYS A 535 46.56 -28.05 15.97
CA LYS A 535 47.02 -27.77 17.34
C LYS A 535 46.31 -28.62 18.41
N PHE A 536 45.06 -29.01 18.17
CA PHE A 536 44.23 -29.76 19.12
C PHE A 536 43.58 -31.01 18.49
N PRO A 537 44.36 -32.02 18.07
CA PRO A 537 43.86 -33.16 17.29
C PRO A 537 43.02 -34.17 18.09
N THR A 538 43.11 -34.17 19.43
CA THR A 538 42.38 -35.09 20.32
C THR A 538 40.98 -34.62 20.71
N GLN A 539 40.63 -33.37 20.39
CA GLN A 539 39.32 -32.81 20.67
C GLN A 539 38.45 -32.84 19.41
N SER A 540 37.64 -33.90 19.26
CA SER A 540 36.71 -34.01 18.13
C SER A 540 35.58 -32.98 18.29
N LEU A 541 35.55 -31.97 17.42
CA LEU A 541 34.55 -30.89 17.43
C LEU A 541 33.41 -31.07 16.42
N ALA A 542 33.48 -32.07 15.53
CA ALA A 542 32.39 -32.43 14.63
C ALA A 542 32.66 -33.76 13.91
N ASP A 543 31.58 -34.47 13.53
CA ASP A 543 31.54 -35.58 12.55
C ASP A 543 31.91 -35.13 11.11
N PHE A 544 32.70 -34.08 10.93
CA PHE A 544 33.07 -33.50 9.64
C PHE A 544 34.54 -33.81 9.34
N ASP A 545 34.78 -34.65 8.33
CA ASP A 545 36.11 -35.08 7.90
C ASP A 545 36.43 -34.45 6.53
N GLY A 546 37.42 -33.57 6.46
CA GLY A 546 37.91 -32.92 5.23
C GLY A 546 37.65 -31.41 5.08
N ASP A 547 37.98 -30.85 3.91
CA ASP A 547 37.77 -29.43 3.57
C ASP A 547 36.35 -29.18 3.03
N LEU A 548 35.67 -28.14 3.54
CA LEU A 548 34.37 -27.72 3.04
C LEU A 548 34.51 -27.17 1.62
N THR A 549 33.70 -27.67 0.68
CA THR A 549 33.62 -27.15 -0.70
C THR A 549 32.30 -26.44 -0.94
N TYR A 550 32.23 -25.54 -1.93
CA TYR A 550 30.98 -24.86 -2.30
C TYR A 550 29.85 -25.86 -2.62
N LYS A 551 30.17 -26.99 -3.27
CA LYS A 551 29.19 -28.02 -3.62
C LYS A 551 28.57 -28.66 -2.37
N VAL A 552 29.42 -29.00 -1.39
CA VAL A 552 28.98 -29.54 -0.10
C VAL A 552 28.17 -28.48 0.65
N PHE A 553 28.70 -27.28 0.82
CA PHE A 553 28.02 -26.16 1.47
C PHE A 553 26.62 -25.88 0.88
N ALA A 554 26.53 -25.78 -0.45
CA ALA A 554 25.27 -25.48 -1.14
C ALA A 554 24.23 -26.61 -1.07
N SER A 555 24.62 -27.79 -0.59
CA SER A 555 23.76 -28.95 -0.35
C SER A 555 23.38 -29.14 1.13
N LEU A 556 24.02 -28.42 2.05
CA LEU A 556 23.70 -28.49 3.48
C LEU A 556 22.36 -27.79 3.75
N HIS A 557 21.39 -28.54 4.25
CA HIS A 557 20.18 -27.95 4.83
C HIS A 557 20.52 -27.16 6.10
N LEU A 558 19.72 -26.15 6.45
CA LEU A 558 19.94 -25.37 7.68
C LEU A 558 19.85 -26.25 8.95
N ASP A 559 19.14 -27.38 8.87
CA ASP A 559 19.02 -28.37 9.96
C ASP A 559 20.15 -29.40 9.99
N ASN A 560 21.13 -29.31 9.10
CA ASN A 560 22.24 -30.26 9.08
C ASN A 560 23.03 -30.22 10.40
N LYS A 561 23.51 -31.37 10.88
CA LYS A 561 24.36 -31.48 12.08
C LYS A 561 25.58 -30.56 12.04
N PHE A 562 26.11 -30.25 10.84
CA PHE A 562 27.17 -29.28 10.64
C PHE A 562 26.84 -27.92 11.28
N TRP A 563 25.61 -27.41 11.15
CA TRP A 563 25.17 -26.16 11.77
C TRP A 563 24.72 -26.37 13.23
N ASN A 564 24.25 -27.57 13.59
CA ASN A 564 23.58 -27.84 14.87
C ASN A 564 24.45 -28.65 15.87
N ASN A 565 25.77 -28.69 15.71
CA ASN A 565 26.69 -29.49 16.53
C ASN A 565 27.02 -28.88 17.92
N GLY A 566 26.19 -27.98 18.45
CA GLY A 566 26.41 -27.31 19.75
C GLY A 566 27.61 -26.35 19.82
N PHE A 567 28.50 -26.34 18.82
CA PHE A 567 29.58 -25.37 18.66
C PHE A 567 29.08 -24.05 18.07
N TYR A 568 28.06 -24.10 17.21
CA TYR A 568 27.45 -22.92 16.58
C TYR A 568 26.49 -22.17 17.51
N PHE A 569 25.74 -22.90 18.33
CA PHE A 569 24.75 -22.31 19.20
C PHE A 569 25.40 -21.79 20.48
N HIS A 570 25.11 -20.52 20.78
CA HIS A 570 25.43 -19.89 22.06
C HIS A 570 24.79 -20.59 23.29
N SER A 571 23.99 -21.65 23.06
CA SER A 571 23.35 -22.46 24.07
C SER A 571 23.40 -23.94 23.70
N LYS A 572 23.73 -24.79 24.67
CA LYS A 572 23.59 -26.26 24.58
C LYS A 572 22.20 -26.74 25.03
N ALA A 573 21.27 -25.82 25.25
CA ALA A 573 19.93 -26.15 25.70
C ALA A 573 19.15 -26.95 24.64
N PRO A 574 18.19 -27.80 25.05
CA PRO A 574 17.45 -28.65 24.11
C PRO A 574 16.82 -27.93 22.93
N TRP A 575 16.26 -26.72 23.13
CA TRP A 575 15.68 -25.91 22.04
C TRP A 575 16.67 -25.48 20.95
N ALA A 576 17.98 -25.46 21.24
CA ALA A 576 19.00 -25.00 20.31
C ALA A 576 19.56 -26.14 19.45
N VAL A 577 19.69 -27.33 20.03
CA VAL A 577 20.45 -28.45 19.43
C VAL A 577 19.59 -29.61 18.97
N ASP A 578 18.41 -29.81 19.57
CA ASP A 578 17.54 -30.95 19.25
C ASP A 578 16.51 -30.59 18.17
N PRO A 579 16.51 -31.27 17.01
CA PRO A 579 15.58 -30.99 15.92
C PRO A 579 14.12 -31.31 16.28
N ASP A 580 13.86 -32.38 17.07
CA ASP A 580 12.52 -32.74 17.51
C ASP A 580 11.98 -31.70 18.51
N VAL A 581 12.85 -31.11 19.35
CA VAL A 581 12.46 -30.01 20.23
C VAL A 581 12.10 -28.74 19.45
N ARG A 582 12.86 -28.40 18.41
CA ARG A 582 12.55 -27.25 17.54
C ARG A 582 11.28 -27.46 16.74
N ALA A 583 11.09 -28.65 16.16
CA ALA A 583 9.86 -29.03 15.47
C ALA A 583 8.66 -28.93 16.41
N GLY A 584 8.78 -29.44 17.65
CA GLY A 584 7.72 -29.37 18.66
C GLY A 584 7.38 -27.94 19.11
N ILE A 585 8.38 -27.07 19.26
CA ILE A 585 8.15 -25.63 19.50
C ILE A 585 7.42 -25.01 18.30
N SER A 586 7.88 -25.26 17.08
CA SER A 586 7.29 -24.70 15.87
C SER A 586 5.83 -25.14 15.71
N ALA A 587 5.55 -26.45 15.78
CA ALA A 587 4.21 -27.00 15.68
C ALA A 587 3.28 -26.43 16.76
N MET A 588 3.75 -26.30 18.00
CA MET A 588 2.98 -25.66 19.09
C MET A 588 2.65 -24.20 18.77
N LEU A 589 3.63 -23.40 18.35
CA LEU A 589 3.41 -21.98 18.02
C LEU A 589 2.51 -21.80 16.81
N ILE A 590 2.62 -22.67 15.80
CA ILE A 590 1.73 -22.69 14.64
C ILE A 590 0.30 -22.97 15.08
N LEU A 591 0.08 -23.94 15.98
CA LEU A 591 -1.25 -24.24 16.51
C LEU A 591 -1.84 -23.05 17.29
N ASP A 592 -1.02 -22.37 18.08
CA ASP A 592 -1.42 -21.18 18.84
C ASP A 592 -1.76 -20.02 17.89
N ARG A 593 -0.93 -19.80 16.87
CA ARG A 593 -1.20 -18.79 15.83
C ARG A 593 -2.46 -19.10 15.04
N ILE A 594 -2.69 -20.35 14.66
CA ILE A 594 -3.91 -20.73 13.94
C ILE A 594 -5.15 -20.50 14.81
N GLN A 595 -5.06 -20.75 16.12
CA GLN A 595 -6.16 -20.47 17.03
C GLN A 595 -6.46 -18.96 17.09
N GLU A 596 -5.42 -18.11 17.12
CA GLU A 596 -5.52 -16.66 17.02
C GLU A 596 -6.21 -16.25 15.70
N GLU A 597 -5.77 -16.79 14.55
CA GLU A 597 -6.37 -16.50 13.24
C GLU A 597 -7.85 -16.88 13.17
N PHE A 598 -8.28 -18.00 13.77
CA PHE A 598 -9.70 -18.35 13.82
C PHE A 598 -10.52 -17.36 14.67
N GLN A 599 -9.96 -16.87 15.78
CA GLN A 599 -10.61 -15.86 16.62
C GLN A 599 -10.72 -14.52 15.87
N LEU A 600 -9.68 -14.13 15.15
CA LEU A 600 -9.67 -12.92 14.33
C LEU A 600 -10.70 -13.01 13.19
N ILE A 601 -10.70 -14.10 12.42
CA ILE A 601 -11.68 -14.32 11.33
C ILE A 601 -13.11 -14.28 11.88
N ALA A 602 -13.38 -14.85 13.06
CA ALA A 602 -14.70 -14.81 13.68
C ALA A 602 -15.12 -13.38 14.08
N GLN A 603 -14.21 -12.60 14.67
CA GLN A 603 -14.49 -11.20 15.02
C GLN A 603 -14.69 -10.34 13.77
N GLU A 604 -13.78 -10.44 12.80
CA GLU A 604 -13.83 -9.73 11.52
C GLU A 604 -15.12 -10.00 10.76
N LEU A 605 -15.55 -11.26 10.68
CA LEU A 605 -16.82 -11.65 10.05
C LEU A 605 -18.02 -11.02 10.77
N THR A 606 -18.02 -11.04 12.11
CA THR A 606 -19.11 -10.46 12.91
C THR A 606 -19.19 -8.95 12.72
N ARG A 607 -18.04 -8.26 12.69
CA ARG A 607 -17.93 -6.81 12.45
C ARG A 607 -18.46 -6.45 11.07
N ALA A 608 -18.05 -7.17 10.02
CA ALA A 608 -18.50 -6.88 8.66
C ALA A 608 -20.00 -7.14 8.47
N VAL A 609 -20.53 -8.24 9.01
CA VAL A 609 -21.98 -8.52 8.98
C VAL A 609 -22.77 -7.47 9.79
N GLY A 610 -22.28 -7.10 10.96
CA GLY A 610 -22.87 -6.06 11.79
C GLY A 610 -22.88 -4.70 11.08
N TRP A 611 -21.77 -4.31 10.45
CA TRP A 611 -21.69 -3.10 9.64
C TRP A 611 -22.68 -3.14 8.49
N ALA A 612 -22.72 -4.25 7.73
CA ALA A 612 -23.58 -4.34 6.56
C ALA A 612 -25.07 -4.21 6.91
N ILE A 613 -25.53 -4.86 8.00
CA ILE A 613 -26.91 -4.74 8.48
C ILE A 613 -27.22 -3.33 8.98
N THR A 614 -26.36 -2.78 9.83
CA THR A 614 -26.58 -1.46 10.43
C THR A 614 -26.52 -0.34 9.40
N HIS A 615 -25.59 -0.42 8.44
CA HIS A 615 -25.49 0.53 7.34
C HIS A 615 -26.67 0.44 6.38
N HIS A 616 -27.11 -0.78 6.00
CA HIS A 616 -28.33 -0.96 5.19
C HIS A 616 -29.57 -0.37 5.87
N THR A 617 -29.76 -0.69 7.15
CA THR A 617 -30.88 -0.16 7.94
C THR A 617 -30.85 1.36 7.99
N HIS A 618 -29.66 1.94 8.19
CA HIS A 618 -29.48 3.38 8.23
C HIS A 618 -29.84 4.02 6.88
N LEU A 619 -29.32 3.49 5.77
CA LEU A 619 -29.63 3.97 4.43
C LEU A 619 -31.14 3.96 4.15
N VAL A 620 -31.82 2.83 4.40
CA VAL A 620 -33.26 2.68 4.14
C VAL A 620 -34.08 3.62 5.02
N SER A 621 -33.81 3.67 6.33
CA SER A 621 -34.54 4.56 7.25
C SER A 621 -34.34 6.03 6.90
N PHE A 622 -33.13 6.41 6.47
CA PHE A 622 -32.84 7.78 6.09
C PHE A 622 -33.46 8.14 4.75
N GLN A 623 -33.55 7.22 3.79
CA GLN A 623 -34.33 7.43 2.57
C GLN A 623 -35.81 7.71 2.86
N GLU A 624 -36.43 6.93 3.75
CA GLU A 624 -37.83 7.15 4.15
C GLU A 624 -38.00 8.54 4.80
N TYR A 625 -37.06 8.93 5.66
CA TYR A 625 -37.02 10.26 6.27
C TYR A 625 -36.95 11.39 5.22
N ILE A 626 -35.99 11.32 4.29
CA ILE A 626 -35.82 12.35 3.26
C ILE A 626 -36.99 12.37 2.28
N LYS A 627 -37.51 11.20 1.89
CA LYS A 627 -38.68 11.10 1.02
C LYS A 627 -39.91 11.75 1.66
N GLY A 628 -40.17 11.49 2.94
CA GLY A 628 -41.29 12.11 3.66
C GLY A 628 -41.19 13.64 3.67
N ARG A 629 -39.99 14.20 3.84
CA ARG A 629 -39.77 15.65 3.78
C ARG A 629 -39.91 16.21 2.37
N TYR A 630 -39.35 15.52 1.37
CA TYR A 630 -39.47 15.88 -0.04
C TYR A 630 -40.92 15.95 -0.51
N ASP A 631 -41.74 14.97 -0.10
CA ASP A 631 -43.17 14.90 -0.44
C ASP A 631 -43.96 16.02 0.23
N LEU A 632 -43.64 16.40 1.47
CA LEU A 632 -44.27 17.51 2.19
C LEU A 632 -43.96 18.88 1.56
N LEU A 633 -42.71 19.11 1.16
CA LEU A 633 -42.32 20.32 0.42
C LEU A 633 -42.97 20.43 -0.97
N GLY A 634 -43.57 19.33 -1.46
CA GLY A 634 -44.29 19.33 -2.73
C GLY A 634 -45.76 19.72 -2.66
N GLN A 635 -46.30 19.97 -1.46
CA GLN A 635 -47.74 20.19 -1.26
C GLN A 635 -48.18 21.66 -1.41
N ASN A 636 -47.30 22.57 -1.87
CA ASN A 636 -47.57 24.01 -2.02
C ASN A 636 -48.24 24.61 -0.77
N LEU A 637 -47.68 24.32 0.42
CA LEU A 637 -48.21 24.79 1.69
C LEU A 637 -47.94 26.30 1.87
N PRO A 638 -48.76 27.04 2.64
CA PRO A 638 -48.41 28.39 3.05
C PRO A 638 -47.08 28.40 3.82
N SER A 639 -46.22 29.39 3.61
CA SER A 639 -44.85 29.43 4.18
C SER A 639 -44.81 29.18 5.70
N ASP A 640 -45.73 29.77 6.47
CA ASP A 640 -45.80 29.57 7.93
C ASP A 640 -46.21 28.15 8.37
N GLU A 641 -46.92 27.41 7.51
CA GLU A 641 -47.25 26.00 7.75
C GLU A 641 -46.15 25.07 7.24
N GLU A 642 -45.50 25.41 6.13
CA GLU A 642 -44.36 24.68 5.59
C GLU A 642 -43.19 24.66 6.58
N GLU A 643 -42.81 25.83 7.13
CA GLU A 643 -41.73 25.92 8.12
C GLU A 643 -42.05 25.14 9.41
N ARG A 644 -43.34 25.07 9.79
CA ARG A 644 -43.79 24.27 10.95
C ARG A 644 -43.79 22.77 10.69
N ARG A 645 -44.10 22.33 9.47
CA ARG A 645 -44.19 20.90 9.11
C ARG A 645 -42.87 20.32 8.64
N VAL A 646 -42.01 21.14 8.04
CA VAL A 646 -40.68 20.78 7.54
C VAL A 646 -39.65 21.80 8.04
N PRO A 647 -39.28 21.76 9.34
CA PRO A 647 -38.25 22.65 9.89
C PRO A 647 -36.89 22.41 9.24
N LEU A 648 -36.05 23.44 9.14
CA LEU A 648 -34.69 23.33 8.59
C LEU A 648 -33.89 22.16 9.17
N ASP A 649 -33.24 21.42 8.28
CA ASP A 649 -32.39 20.27 8.54
C ASP A 649 -30.91 20.64 8.34
N HIS A 650 -29.98 19.80 8.80
CA HIS A 650 -28.56 20.01 8.52
C HIS A 650 -28.23 19.87 7.02
N ILE A 651 -29.05 19.14 6.25
CA ILE A 651 -28.92 19.03 4.79
C ILE A 651 -29.12 20.38 4.09
N ASP A 652 -29.96 21.25 4.63
CA ASP A 652 -30.26 22.55 4.01
C ASP A 652 -29.02 23.46 3.97
N ASN A 653 -28.08 23.24 4.90
CA ASN A 653 -26.79 23.95 4.96
C ASN A 653 -25.70 23.34 4.05
N MET A 654 -25.98 22.23 3.37
CA MET A 654 -25.02 21.59 2.47
C MET A 654 -24.90 22.36 1.14
N ASP A 655 -23.69 22.34 0.60
CA ASP A 655 -23.33 22.97 -0.68
C ASP A 655 -23.64 22.00 -1.84
N LEU A 656 -24.92 21.93 -2.22
CA LEU A 656 -25.44 21.00 -3.25
C LEU A 656 -26.02 21.71 -4.46
N GLY A 657 -25.78 23.02 -4.58
CA GLY A 657 -26.45 23.87 -5.57
C GLY A 657 -27.97 23.89 -5.43
N GLY A 658 -28.62 24.76 -6.22
CA GLY A 658 -30.07 24.98 -6.17
C GLY A 658 -30.53 25.72 -4.91
N ASP A 659 -31.45 26.67 -5.08
CA ASP A 659 -31.88 27.55 -3.97
C ASP A 659 -32.97 26.92 -3.09
N SER A 660 -33.64 25.85 -3.55
CA SER A 660 -34.74 25.23 -2.81
C SER A 660 -34.32 24.01 -1.98
N GLN A 661 -34.83 23.94 -0.74
CA GLN A 661 -34.69 22.77 0.15
C GLN A 661 -35.08 21.47 -0.55
N ARG A 662 -36.17 21.54 -1.35
CA ARG A 662 -36.69 20.40 -2.09
C ARG A 662 -35.69 19.87 -3.13
N HIS A 663 -34.95 20.74 -3.80
CA HIS A 663 -33.92 20.33 -4.77
C HIS A 663 -32.78 19.57 -4.08
N LYS A 664 -32.29 20.09 -2.96
CA LYS A 664 -31.22 19.44 -2.17
C LYS A 664 -31.66 18.05 -1.68
N MET A 665 -32.88 17.94 -1.13
CA MET A 665 -33.45 16.65 -0.72
C MET A 665 -33.57 15.65 -1.87
N LYS A 666 -33.95 16.11 -3.07
CA LYS A 666 -34.02 15.27 -4.27
C LYS A 666 -32.65 14.71 -4.65
N LEU A 667 -31.61 15.54 -4.67
CA LEU A 667 -30.24 15.09 -5.00
C LEU A 667 -29.73 14.03 -4.01
N ILE A 668 -29.90 14.28 -2.71
CA ILE A 668 -29.52 13.34 -1.66
C ILE A 668 -30.32 12.03 -1.77
N LEU A 669 -31.64 12.11 -1.95
CA LEU A 669 -32.49 10.93 -2.06
C LEU A 669 -32.07 10.02 -3.22
N HIS A 670 -31.79 10.61 -4.39
CA HIS A 670 -31.33 9.83 -5.55
C HIS A 670 -29.99 9.15 -5.32
N GLU A 671 -29.01 9.87 -4.78
CA GLU A 671 -27.70 9.26 -4.47
C GLU A 671 -27.84 8.17 -3.40
N LEU A 672 -28.70 8.34 -2.38
CA LEU A 672 -28.96 7.31 -1.37
C LEU A 672 -29.57 6.04 -1.97
N VAL A 673 -30.46 6.17 -2.96
CA VAL A 673 -31.06 5.02 -3.67
C VAL A 673 -29.97 4.24 -4.41
N ASP A 674 -29.09 4.93 -5.14
CA ASP A 674 -27.96 4.30 -5.84
C ASP A 674 -27.02 3.58 -4.85
N ARG A 675 -26.66 4.24 -3.75
CA ARG A 675 -25.78 3.65 -2.71
C ARG A 675 -26.40 2.46 -2.02
N THR A 676 -27.72 2.46 -1.86
CA THR A 676 -28.43 1.31 -1.28
C THR A 676 -28.44 0.15 -2.23
N ALA A 677 -28.68 0.37 -3.52
CA ALA A 677 -28.60 -0.68 -4.53
C ALA A 677 -27.18 -1.28 -4.62
N GLU A 678 -26.14 -0.45 -4.56
CA GLU A 678 -24.74 -0.91 -4.52
C GLU A 678 -24.45 -1.75 -3.26
N HIS A 679 -24.87 -1.27 -2.09
CA HIS A 679 -24.68 -1.99 -0.82
C HIS A 679 -25.46 -3.32 -0.79
N GLU A 680 -26.68 -3.35 -1.32
CA GLU A 680 -27.47 -4.58 -1.44
C GLU A 680 -26.82 -5.60 -2.38
N ASN A 681 -26.27 -5.15 -3.52
CA ASN A 681 -25.48 -6.01 -4.42
C ASN A 681 -24.26 -6.59 -3.71
N GLN A 682 -23.56 -5.76 -2.92
CA GLN A 682 -22.41 -6.20 -2.13
C GLN A 682 -22.81 -7.26 -1.09
N MET A 683 -23.92 -7.06 -0.38
CA MET A 683 -24.45 -8.03 0.59
C MET A 683 -24.81 -9.37 -0.07
N GLU A 684 -25.45 -9.34 -1.25
CA GLU A 684 -25.77 -10.56 -1.99
C GLU A 684 -24.50 -11.30 -2.46
N ASN A 685 -23.52 -10.58 -3.00
CA ASN A 685 -22.24 -11.13 -3.42
C ASN A 685 -21.50 -11.81 -2.26
N TRP A 686 -21.59 -11.24 -1.04
CA TRP A 686 -20.97 -11.80 0.15
C TRP A 686 -21.75 -12.97 0.77
N SER A 687 -23.04 -13.12 0.47
CA SER A 687 -23.96 -14.01 1.18
C SER A 687 -23.47 -15.46 1.26
N ASN A 688 -22.95 -16.02 0.17
CA ASN A 688 -22.53 -17.42 0.14
C ASN A 688 -21.33 -17.67 1.07
N ASP A 689 -20.35 -16.77 1.04
CA ASP A 689 -19.15 -16.88 1.87
C ASP A 689 -19.45 -16.57 3.34
N VAL A 690 -20.31 -15.57 3.61
CA VAL A 690 -20.76 -15.24 4.96
C VAL A 690 -21.44 -16.43 5.61
N VAL A 691 -22.44 -17.04 4.97
CA VAL A 691 -23.16 -18.21 5.52
C VAL A 691 -22.19 -19.38 5.72
N TRP A 692 -21.32 -19.65 4.74
CA TRP A 692 -20.36 -20.75 4.83
C TRP A 692 -19.38 -20.59 6.00
N LEU A 693 -18.85 -19.38 6.20
CA LEU A 693 -17.94 -19.06 7.30
C LEU A 693 -18.67 -19.05 8.64
N TRP A 694 -19.88 -18.50 8.69
CA TRP A 694 -20.66 -18.37 9.92
C TRP A 694 -20.88 -19.73 10.59
N ASP A 695 -21.25 -20.75 9.81
CA ASP A 695 -21.45 -22.11 10.30
C ASP A 695 -20.18 -22.79 10.85
N ARG A 696 -18.99 -22.23 10.58
CA ARG A 696 -17.69 -22.86 10.86
C ARG A 696 -16.85 -22.14 11.91
N CYS A 697 -16.96 -20.81 12.01
CA CYS A 697 -16.11 -20.02 12.91
C CYS A 697 -16.87 -19.29 14.03
N GLN A 698 -18.20 -19.18 13.96
CA GLN A 698 -18.97 -18.36 14.90
C GLN A 698 -19.42 -19.11 16.14
N LEU A 699 -19.40 -18.39 17.26
CA LEU A 699 -19.92 -18.89 18.54
C LEU A 699 -21.45 -18.78 18.58
N ALA A 700 -22.08 -19.66 19.36
CA ALA A 700 -23.54 -19.70 19.51
C ALA A 700 -24.20 -18.35 19.92
N PRO A 701 -23.58 -17.47 20.73
CA PRO A 701 -24.14 -16.17 21.07
C PRO A 701 -24.36 -15.24 19.87
N ASN A 702 -23.65 -15.43 18.77
CA ASN A 702 -23.76 -14.59 17.57
C ASN A 702 -24.90 -15.03 16.62
N LYS A 703 -25.64 -16.10 16.94
CA LYS A 703 -26.78 -16.59 16.13
C LYS A 703 -27.84 -15.52 15.76
N PRO A 704 -28.16 -14.52 16.59
CA PRO A 704 -29.08 -13.45 16.19
C PRO A 704 -28.59 -12.66 14.97
N ASN A 705 -27.28 -12.43 14.83
CA ASN A 705 -26.72 -11.61 13.75
C ASN A 705 -26.87 -12.29 12.38
N ILE A 706 -26.67 -13.61 12.28
CA ILE A 706 -26.91 -14.32 11.01
C ILE A 706 -28.40 -14.40 10.68
N THR A 707 -29.26 -14.45 11.69
CA THR A 707 -30.71 -14.41 11.48
C THR A 707 -31.12 -13.06 10.91
N ALA A 708 -30.62 -11.96 11.48
CA ALA A 708 -30.84 -10.61 10.97
C ALA A 708 -30.28 -10.43 9.55
N TRP A 709 -29.07 -10.93 9.27
CA TRP A 709 -28.48 -10.95 7.92
C TRP A 709 -29.39 -11.63 6.89
N LEU A 710 -29.88 -12.83 7.20
CA LEU A 710 -30.76 -13.58 6.31
C LEU A 710 -32.13 -12.89 6.14
N GLN A 711 -32.65 -12.24 7.18
CA GLN A 711 -33.87 -11.44 7.09
C GLN A 711 -33.70 -10.26 6.15
N VAL A 712 -32.62 -9.49 6.27
CA VAL A 712 -32.31 -8.36 5.37
C VAL A 712 -32.19 -8.85 3.93
N LEU A 713 -31.41 -9.91 3.67
CA LEU A 713 -31.29 -10.50 2.33
C LEU A 713 -32.63 -10.99 1.77
N SER A 714 -33.49 -11.57 2.60
CA SER A 714 -34.83 -11.99 2.17
C SER A 714 -35.72 -10.81 1.82
N ALA A 715 -35.55 -9.66 2.48
CA ALA A 715 -36.28 -8.43 2.17
C ALA A 715 -35.78 -7.83 0.86
N ILE A 716 -34.46 -7.75 0.66
CA ILE A 716 -33.82 -7.28 -0.58
C ILE A 716 -34.33 -8.08 -1.79
N ARG A 717 -34.26 -9.41 -1.72
CA ARG A 717 -34.71 -10.30 -2.81
C ARG A 717 -36.19 -10.13 -3.13
N ARG A 718 -37.05 -10.07 -2.10
CA ARG A 718 -38.49 -9.83 -2.29
C ARG A 718 -38.77 -8.47 -2.92
N ASN A 719 -38.08 -7.42 -2.49
CA ASN A 719 -38.25 -6.08 -3.06
C ASN A 719 -37.86 -6.03 -4.54
N ARG A 720 -36.77 -6.70 -4.92
CA ARG A 720 -36.36 -6.83 -6.33
C ARG A 720 -37.34 -7.64 -7.16
N GLU A 721 -37.85 -8.76 -6.64
CA GLU A 721 -38.88 -9.55 -7.33
C GLU A 721 -40.15 -8.73 -7.56
N ASN A 722 -40.56 -7.93 -6.58
CA ASN A 722 -41.70 -7.02 -6.72
C ASN A 722 -41.43 -5.91 -7.74
N ALA A 723 -40.25 -5.30 -7.74
CA ALA A 723 -39.86 -4.27 -8.70
C ALA A 723 -39.84 -4.84 -10.13
N ASN A 724 -39.27 -6.04 -10.34
CA ASN A 724 -39.27 -6.70 -11.64
C ASN A 724 -40.68 -7.04 -12.12
N ARG A 725 -41.58 -7.44 -11.21
CA ARG A 725 -42.99 -7.70 -11.56
C ARG A 725 -43.72 -6.41 -11.97
N ALA A 726 -43.49 -5.30 -11.27
CA ALA A 726 -44.07 -4.01 -11.63
C ALA A 726 -43.60 -3.53 -13.03
N TYR A 727 -42.31 -3.68 -13.34
CA TYR A 727 -41.78 -3.41 -14.69
C TYR A 727 -42.42 -4.30 -15.77
N MET A 728 -42.66 -5.59 -15.48
CA MET A 728 -43.31 -6.50 -16.42
C MET A 728 -44.81 -6.20 -16.61
N ASP A 729 -45.50 -5.67 -15.60
CA ASP A 729 -46.90 -5.23 -15.73
C ASP A 729 -47.00 -3.92 -16.54
N ASP A 730 -46.07 -2.97 -16.37
CA ASP A 730 -46.01 -1.73 -17.17
C ASP A 730 -45.71 -2.03 -18.66
N ASP A 731 -44.81 -2.97 -18.97
CA ASP A 731 -44.54 -3.42 -20.35
C ASP A 731 -45.76 -4.14 -20.98
N VAL A 732 -46.63 -4.76 -20.17
CA VAL A 732 -47.88 -5.38 -20.65
C VAL A 732 -48.97 -4.33 -20.86
N GLU A 733 -49.05 -3.28 -20.05
CA GLU A 733 -49.95 -2.14 -20.30
C GLU A 733 -49.52 -1.32 -21.53
N GLU A 734 -48.22 -1.12 -21.75
CA GLU A 734 -47.70 -0.43 -22.96
C GLU A 734 -47.87 -1.27 -24.24
N ALA A 735 -47.89 -2.60 -24.13
CA ALA A 735 -48.21 -3.50 -25.24
C ALA A 735 -49.71 -3.57 -25.57
N ILE A 736 -50.60 -3.22 -24.63
CA ILE A 736 -52.06 -3.20 -24.83
C ILE A 736 -52.54 -1.82 -25.36
N LEU A 737 -51.75 -0.76 -25.22
CA LEU A 737 -52.04 0.60 -25.70
C LEU A 737 -51.45 0.95 -27.09
N LYS A 738 -51.05 -0.04 -27.89
CA LYS A 738 -50.73 0.16 -29.32
C LYS A 738 -51.92 -0.20 -30.21
N ASP A 739 -53.02 0.52 -30.06
CA ASP A 739 -54.08 0.65 -31.07
C ASP A 739 -55.05 1.79 -30.68
N ASP A 740 -54.53 3.00 -30.42
CA ASP A 740 -55.17 4.22 -30.93
C ASP A 740 -54.22 5.41 -30.81
N ALA A 741 -54.17 6.22 -31.86
CA ALA A 741 -53.36 7.42 -31.94
C ALA A 741 -53.97 8.56 -31.10
N GLY A 742 -53.14 9.36 -30.44
CA GLY A 742 -53.56 10.67 -29.94
C GLY A 742 -52.67 11.21 -28.82
N GLU A 743 -52.13 12.40 -29.06
CA GLU A 743 -51.44 13.28 -28.12
C GLU A 743 -52.06 13.33 -26.71
N GLU A 744 -51.20 13.26 -25.71
CA GLU A 744 -51.15 14.07 -24.47
C GLU A 744 -50.44 13.26 -23.37
N ALA A 745 -49.10 13.28 -23.41
CA ALA A 745 -48.32 12.92 -22.23
C ALA A 745 -48.49 14.05 -21.22
N ASN A 746 -49.02 13.71 -20.05
CA ASN A 746 -49.34 14.62 -18.97
C ASN A 746 -48.04 15.25 -18.40
N ASP A 747 -47.71 16.46 -18.88
CA ASP A 747 -46.60 17.31 -18.46
C ASP A 747 -46.82 17.94 -17.05
N GLU A 748 -47.04 17.12 -16.03
CA GLU A 748 -47.12 17.61 -14.64
C GLU A 748 -45.82 17.39 -13.83
N TRP A 749 -44.71 17.01 -14.49
CA TRP A 749 -43.47 16.59 -13.83
C TRP A 749 -42.23 17.39 -14.25
N ILE A 750 -42.32 18.72 -14.35
CA ILE A 750 -41.29 19.74 -14.09
C ILE A 750 -41.81 21.09 -14.62
N ASN A 751 -41.93 22.10 -13.74
CA ASN A 751 -42.08 23.48 -14.17
C ASN A 751 -40.68 23.99 -14.59
N GLU A 752 -40.54 24.56 -15.79
CA GLU A 752 -39.28 25.08 -16.37
C GLU A 752 -38.61 26.21 -15.55
N GLN A 753 -39.19 26.57 -14.40
CA GLN A 753 -38.74 27.61 -13.47
C GLN A 753 -37.71 27.10 -12.42
N ASP A 754 -37.56 25.80 -12.18
CA ASP A 754 -36.61 25.33 -11.14
C ASP A 754 -35.12 25.41 -11.56
N LEU A 755 -34.83 25.84 -12.79
CA LEU A 755 -33.48 26.19 -13.27
C LEU A 755 -33.28 27.71 -13.41
N THR A 756 -34.28 28.54 -13.08
CA THR A 756 -34.22 29.99 -13.34
C THR A 756 -33.66 30.85 -12.19
N ASP A 757 -33.46 30.30 -11.00
CA ASP A 757 -33.04 31.11 -9.84
C ASP A 757 -31.51 31.23 -9.65
N LEU A 758 -30.70 30.65 -10.55
CA LEU A 758 -29.23 30.76 -10.50
C LEU A 758 -28.66 32.13 -10.95
N GLN A 759 -29.43 33.22 -10.90
CA GLN A 759 -28.95 34.56 -11.29
C GLN A 759 -29.47 35.71 -10.41
N VAL A 760 -28.50 36.39 -9.78
CA VAL A 760 -28.46 37.78 -9.27
C VAL A 760 -28.91 38.04 -7.82
N ASN A 761 -27.91 38.29 -6.96
CA ASN A 761 -27.91 39.47 -6.07
C ASN A 761 -26.53 40.14 -6.19
N VAL A 762 -26.41 41.05 -7.15
CA VAL A 762 -25.43 42.15 -7.09
C VAL A 762 -26.27 43.38 -6.80
N ASP A 763 -26.34 43.76 -5.53
CA ASP A 763 -26.92 45.04 -5.15
C ASP A 763 -25.88 46.15 -5.36
N ASP A 764 -26.21 47.08 -6.24
CA ASP A 764 -25.62 48.42 -6.29
C ASP A 764 -26.05 49.20 -5.04
N ASN A 765 -25.08 49.49 -4.16
CA ASN A 765 -24.93 50.79 -3.51
C ASN A 765 -23.52 50.99 -2.94
#